data_AF-A0A8H7LPW5-F1
#
_entry.id   AF-A0A8H7LPW5-F1
#
_cell.length_a   1.000
_cell.length_b   1.000
_cell.length_c   1.000
_cell.angle_alpha   90.00
_cell.angle_beta   90.00
_cell.angle_gamma   90.00
#
_symmetry.space_group_name_H-M   'P 1'
#
loop_
_entity.id
_entity.type
_entity.pdbx_description
1 polymer ?
#
loop_
_entity_poly.entity_id
_entity_poly.type
_entity_poly.pdbx_seq_one_letter_code
_entity_poly.pdbx_strand_id
1 'polypeptide(L)'
;MVPFVMTAMPANQSTRRLDKRYRHGGGHSNLVVVVRLRVVGAFQRNLRNPPDTPAAFIMTTSVPPYSRVASIFSILFRGACYVFFRIIPGRVAPPIIVLFYGIYTLAYWLGGRQVPALDRAKLEAAKEKQANGSGNGHVDDTPAIAKYRDTDNAPGTTMLLTLPSSSRMLRRISLAANSILFLMAMDYVSKPHFQPANDLQFARVGAVDSTSAKIVVRYPGPPEPSTTAATTTTTTTDAPIPTPSIIEAIHDAVDGILPEITLPEIVEELLTPAPTPRTTSLRVQWRNAGLASGTLESVWTDGPIVEMSESRDWVGMVKLTGLQASTEYEYRLVDLDGELWSSAGNQLSFRTTPDSRLAGGSHFRFVSTSCVIPNFPYSVFAESTHIRGFDLLADHIWPAQLQAKETPSEVQEEPVAAPAAEESPEPTDEEAPESAIPTYTVVDATPSPLDSEQVPLVSTEVLPETPSKPAPMVEFLMMMGDFIYADVPYYFGDTIQAYRRLYRRVYASKSFRRIYERLPTYNIYDDHEFINNFGANGNDSSSPYLNASQAYEIYNGQANPDAKTKGVYYYDFRHGDTAFFVMDTRRYRSPPPTQKPYPFPMNLFTPLIQAVAEGRNPFAAYFGEPNSPVSSNPIAEAVDETSRTMLGEAQLAALHSWIADVNQTATWKFVVSSVPLTAMWAGYDGHVDLWAGYMHERDTVLSLLSSVPNVVVLSGDRHEFAAVEFPRGKHLVREYSTSPLNQFYVPWAHTLSPKNARNITLVRQNIITTETGEEHIEEVAEEVEEEVLVKYHPSGNHKWTTIEVDSTDSNAPTLKVELYVNGKLEWDQKVVGEPVELSHPTALAIPAQVQGVVQSLKNSLKGWFRSH
;
A
#
# COMPACT_ATOMS: atom_id res chain seq x y z
N MET A 1 20.63 -0.36 -15.44
CA MET A 1 21.97 0.06 -14.97
C MET A 1 22.26 -0.70 -13.69
N VAL A 2 23.40 -1.40 -13.63
CA VAL A 2 23.90 -2.10 -12.44
C VAL A 2 24.50 -1.06 -11.48
N PRO A 3 24.33 -1.17 -10.15
CA PRO A 3 24.89 -0.21 -9.20
C PRO A 3 26.41 -0.40 -9.06
N PHE A 4 27.17 0.70 -9.19
CA PHE A 4 28.58 0.71 -8.80
C PHE A 4 28.69 1.15 -7.33
N VAL A 5 29.00 0.19 -6.46
CA VAL A 5 29.48 0.45 -5.11
C VAL A 5 30.99 0.69 -5.20
N MET A 6 31.50 1.77 -4.62
CA MET A 6 32.93 2.09 -4.66
C MET A 6 33.54 2.01 -3.27
N THR A 7 34.07 0.83 -2.95
CA THR A 7 34.83 0.57 -1.72
C THR A 7 36.22 1.21 -1.85
N ALA A 8 36.67 1.94 -0.83
CA ALA A 8 37.99 2.58 -0.83
C ALA A 8 39.07 1.64 -0.27
N MET A 9 40.21 1.54 -0.96
CA MET A 9 41.46 1.01 -0.41
C MET A 9 42.65 1.94 -0.76
N PRO A 10 43.72 1.95 0.07
CA PRO A 10 44.64 3.08 0.13
C PRO A 10 45.75 3.07 -0.92
N ALA A 11 46.11 4.24 -1.42
CA ALA A 11 47.25 4.42 -2.31
C ALA A 11 48.57 4.56 -1.52
N ASN A 12 49.59 3.85 -1.96
CA ASN A 12 50.89 3.73 -1.29
C ASN A 12 51.80 4.96 -1.54
N GLN A 13 52.79 5.16 -0.66
CA GLN A 13 53.69 6.32 -0.68
C GLN A 13 54.60 6.33 -1.91
N SER A 14 54.85 7.53 -2.46
CA SER A 14 56.16 7.84 -3.05
C SER A 14 56.53 9.30 -2.77
N THR A 15 57.83 9.54 -2.56
CA THR A 15 58.36 10.75 -1.91
C THR A 15 59.05 11.68 -2.88
N ARG A 16 58.96 13.00 -2.64
CA ARG A 16 60.05 13.96 -2.90
C ARG A 16 59.93 15.19 -1.99
N ARG A 17 61.09 15.71 -1.58
CA ARG A 17 61.30 16.65 -0.46
C ARG A 17 61.32 18.12 -0.89
N LEU A 18 61.39 18.98 0.15
CA LEU A 18 61.83 20.40 0.18
C LEU A 18 60.70 21.43 -0.02
N ASP A 19 60.56 22.48 0.80
CA ASP A 19 61.34 22.86 1.99
C ASP A 19 60.52 23.64 3.05
N LYS A 20 61.11 23.83 4.23
CA LYS A 20 60.48 24.36 5.46
C LYS A 20 60.09 25.85 5.38
N ARG A 21 58.95 26.20 5.99
CA ARG A 21 58.93 27.26 7.02
C ARG A 21 57.75 27.14 8.00
N TYR A 22 58.07 27.14 9.29
CA TYR A 22 57.11 27.12 10.42
C TYR A 22 56.53 28.52 10.68
N ARG A 23 55.24 28.58 11.04
CA ARG A 23 54.75 29.45 12.13
C ARG A 23 53.43 28.91 12.70
N HIS A 24 53.32 28.87 14.02
CA HIS A 24 52.12 28.41 14.73
C HIS A 24 50.97 29.44 14.70
N GLY A 25 49.75 28.91 14.78
CA GLY A 25 48.50 29.63 15.04
C GLY A 25 47.34 28.63 15.01
N GLY A 26 46.81 28.24 16.17
CA GLY A 26 45.84 27.14 16.29
C GLY A 26 44.40 27.53 15.94
N GLY A 27 43.56 26.52 15.72
CA GLY A 27 42.12 26.69 15.49
C GLY A 27 41.51 25.51 14.73
N HIS A 28 41.01 24.50 15.44
CA HIS A 28 40.24 23.41 14.83
C HIS A 28 38.99 23.97 14.14
N SER A 29 38.79 23.61 12.87
CA SER A 29 37.58 23.90 12.13
C SER A 29 37.20 22.71 11.23
N ASN A 30 35.92 22.34 11.27
CA ASN A 30 35.39 21.19 10.54
C ASN A 30 35.44 21.41 9.02
N LEU A 31 35.81 20.38 8.26
CA LEU A 31 35.93 20.44 6.81
C LEU A 31 34.55 20.39 6.14
N VAL A 32 33.85 21.52 6.09
CA VAL A 32 32.66 21.69 5.25
C VAL A 32 33.10 21.98 3.81
N VAL A 33 32.87 21.04 2.89
CA VAL A 33 33.15 21.23 1.46
C VAL A 33 32.09 22.13 0.83
N VAL A 34 32.27 23.44 0.96
CA VAL A 34 31.39 24.44 0.32
C VAL A 34 31.76 24.60 -1.16
N VAL A 35 30.92 24.04 -2.05
CA VAL A 35 30.98 24.34 -3.48
C VAL A 35 30.47 25.76 -3.73
N ARG A 36 31.38 26.75 -3.74
CA ARG A 36 31.05 28.14 -4.07
C ARG A 36 30.67 28.30 -5.54
N LEU A 37 29.38 28.43 -5.85
CA LEU A 37 28.94 29.03 -7.11
C LEU A 37 29.38 30.50 -7.17
N ARG A 38 30.31 30.83 -8.08
CA ARG A 38 30.66 32.22 -8.42
C ARG A 38 29.60 32.83 -9.37
N VAL A 39 28.45 33.23 -8.84
CA VAL A 39 27.39 33.93 -9.62
C VAL A 39 26.84 35.18 -8.89
N VAL A 40 27.64 35.85 -8.04
CA VAL A 40 27.26 37.12 -7.38
C VAL A 40 28.42 38.14 -7.32
N GLY A 41 29.37 38.07 -8.27
CA GLY A 41 30.65 38.82 -8.20
C GLY A 41 30.77 40.07 -9.07
N ALA A 42 29.77 40.39 -9.90
CA ALA A 42 29.96 41.30 -11.06
C ALA A 42 29.10 42.58 -11.05
N PHE A 43 28.32 42.85 -10.01
CA PHE A 43 27.30 43.93 -10.03
C PHE A 43 27.62 45.19 -9.21
N GLN A 44 28.86 45.35 -8.71
CA GLN A 44 29.25 46.47 -7.82
C GLN A 44 30.57 47.15 -8.22
N ARG A 45 30.89 47.27 -9.52
CA ARG A 45 32.14 47.97 -9.93
C ARG A 45 32.09 48.87 -11.16
N ASN A 46 30.91 49.16 -11.73
CA ASN A 46 30.73 50.11 -12.85
C ASN A 46 29.76 51.26 -12.49
N LEU A 47 30.05 52.00 -11.42
CA LEU A 47 29.42 53.29 -11.13
C LEU A 47 30.50 54.37 -10.96
N ARG A 48 31.06 54.81 -12.09
CA ARG A 48 31.66 56.14 -12.30
C ARG A 48 31.95 56.35 -13.79
N ASN A 49 31.52 57.50 -14.30
CA ASN A 49 31.66 58.03 -15.67
C ASN A 49 30.67 57.45 -16.71
N PRO A 50 29.74 58.27 -17.24
CA PRO A 50 28.95 57.93 -18.42
C PRO A 50 29.69 58.30 -19.72
N PRO A 51 29.40 57.62 -20.83
CA PRO A 51 29.49 58.20 -22.16
C PRO A 51 28.09 58.28 -22.82
N ASP A 52 27.82 59.40 -23.48
CA ASP A 52 26.56 59.65 -24.17
C ASP A 52 26.39 58.77 -25.42
N THR A 53 25.38 57.90 -25.43
CA THR A 53 24.52 57.52 -26.58
C THR A 53 23.60 56.34 -26.21
N PRO A 54 22.36 56.27 -26.73
CA PRO A 54 21.43 55.19 -26.42
C PRO A 54 21.72 53.92 -27.26
N ALA A 55 22.80 53.22 -26.93
CA ALA A 55 23.05 51.89 -27.48
C ALA A 55 22.15 50.85 -26.77
N ALA A 56 21.21 50.24 -27.52
CA ALA A 56 20.34 49.20 -26.99
C ALA A 56 21.17 48.03 -26.43
N PHE A 57 20.90 47.65 -25.17
CA PHE A 57 21.65 46.63 -24.44
C PHE A 57 21.28 45.20 -24.89
N ILE A 58 21.54 44.89 -26.15
CA ILE A 58 21.41 43.54 -26.71
C ILE A 58 22.52 42.69 -26.10
N MET A 59 22.19 41.89 -25.08
CA MET A 59 23.08 40.82 -24.62
C MET A 59 23.25 39.78 -25.73
N THR A 60 24.29 39.95 -26.55
CA THR A 60 24.72 39.01 -27.60
C THR A 60 25.21 37.71 -26.96
N THR A 61 24.26 36.84 -26.63
CA THR A 61 24.51 35.59 -25.93
C THR A 61 24.71 34.46 -26.96
N SER A 62 25.87 33.81 -26.92
CA SER A 62 26.49 33.02 -28.01
C SER A 62 25.78 31.73 -28.46
N VAL A 63 24.63 31.40 -27.88
CA VAL A 63 23.86 30.16 -28.08
C VAL A 63 22.47 30.48 -28.64
N PRO A 64 21.99 29.83 -29.71
CA PRO A 64 20.65 30.10 -30.26
C PRO A 64 19.51 29.91 -29.23
N PRO A 65 18.43 30.71 -29.28
CA PRO A 65 17.40 30.74 -28.23
C PRO A 65 16.72 29.38 -28.05
N TYR A 66 16.35 28.71 -29.15
CA TYR A 66 15.71 27.39 -29.12
C TYR A 66 16.58 26.31 -28.47
N SER A 67 17.92 26.42 -28.54
CA SER A 67 18.81 25.48 -27.87
C SER A 67 18.78 25.61 -26.36
N ARG A 68 18.54 26.81 -25.81
CA ARG A 68 18.34 26.99 -24.36
C ARG A 68 16.99 26.47 -23.92
N VAL A 69 15.93 26.73 -24.68
CA VAL A 69 14.59 26.19 -24.43
C VAL A 69 14.65 24.66 -24.39
N ALA A 70 15.32 24.02 -25.36
CA ALA A 70 15.51 22.57 -25.36
C ALA A 70 16.27 22.07 -24.11
N SER A 71 17.35 22.73 -23.69
CA SER A 71 18.06 22.34 -22.45
C SER A 71 17.21 22.48 -21.20
N ILE A 72 16.47 23.59 -21.05
CA ILE A 72 15.61 23.85 -19.89
C ILE A 72 14.50 22.80 -19.81
N PHE A 73 13.73 22.61 -20.88
CA PHE A 73 12.63 21.65 -20.89
C PHE A 73 13.10 20.19 -20.82
N SER A 74 14.32 19.88 -21.26
CA SER A 74 14.95 18.57 -21.04
C SER A 74 15.27 18.30 -19.56
N ILE A 75 15.80 19.29 -18.83
CA ILE A 75 16.03 19.17 -17.38
C ILE A 75 14.70 19.03 -16.64
N LEU A 76 13.71 19.88 -16.95
CA LEU A 76 12.38 19.82 -16.35
C LEU A 76 11.67 18.49 -16.61
N PHE A 77 11.73 17.99 -17.86
CA PHE A 77 11.21 16.68 -18.25
C PHE A 77 11.87 15.53 -17.47
N ARG A 78 13.20 15.53 -17.35
CA ARG A 78 13.94 14.50 -16.59
C ARG A 78 13.64 14.56 -15.10
N GLY A 79 13.54 15.75 -14.53
CA GLY A 79 13.11 15.96 -13.14
C GLY A 79 11.70 15.43 -12.90
N ALA A 80 10.75 15.77 -13.78
CA ALA A 80 9.38 15.27 -13.72
C ALA A 80 9.32 13.73 -13.81
N CYS A 81 10.05 13.11 -14.74
CA CYS A 81 10.14 11.65 -14.85
C CYS A 81 10.77 11.01 -13.60
N TYR A 82 11.81 11.61 -13.02
CA TYR A 82 12.43 11.10 -11.79
C TYR A 82 11.45 11.15 -10.61
N VAL A 83 10.76 12.28 -10.41
CA VAL A 83 9.71 12.43 -9.40
C VAL A 83 8.61 11.40 -9.62
N PHE A 84 8.11 11.27 -10.84
CA PHE A 84 7.03 10.36 -11.20
C PHE A 84 7.36 8.88 -10.95
N PHE A 85 8.57 8.44 -11.28
CA PHE A 85 8.98 7.04 -11.12
C PHE A 85 9.45 6.67 -9.72
N ARG A 86 9.91 7.63 -8.90
CA ARG A 86 10.65 7.36 -7.66
C ARG A 86 10.14 8.05 -6.40
N ILE A 87 9.27 9.05 -6.53
CA ILE A 87 8.84 9.90 -5.40
C ILE A 87 7.32 9.98 -5.30
N ILE A 88 6.59 10.20 -6.40
CA ILE A 88 5.12 10.22 -6.37
C ILE A 88 4.52 10.00 -7.77
N PRO A 89 3.75 8.91 -8.01
CA PRO A 89 3.15 8.61 -9.30
C PRO A 89 1.82 9.39 -9.52
N GLY A 90 1.77 10.67 -9.16
CA GLY A 90 0.52 11.43 -9.07
C GLY A 90 -0.12 11.82 -10.41
N ARG A 91 -1.45 11.96 -10.41
CA ARG A 91 -2.35 12.31 -11.55
C ARG A 91 -1.89 13.47 -12.44
N VAL A 92 -1.18 14.44 -11.87
CA VAL A 92 -0.74 15.67 -12.57
C VAL A 92 0.54 15.43 -13.39
N ALA A 93 1.32 14.38 -13.09
CA ALA A 93 2.61 14.14 -13.73
C ALA A 93 2.51 13.71 -15.22
N PRO A 94 1.63 12.79 -15.64
CA PRO A 94 1.53 12.40 -17.06
C PRO A 94 1.32 13.56 -18.05
N PRO A 95 0.36 14.49 -17.87
CA PRO A 95 0.20 15.61 -18.81
C PRO A 95 1.39 16.58 -18.80
N ILE A 96 2.02 16.80 -17.63
CA ILE A 96 3.25 17.61 -17.53
C ILE A 96 4.41 16.96 -18.29
N ILE A 97 4.59 15.64 -18.17
CA ILE A 97 5.63 14.87 -18.86
C ILE A 97 5.44 14.97 -20.38
N VAL A 98 4.20 14.80 -20.87
CA VAL A 98 3.86 14.97 -22.30
C VAL A 98 4.16 16.41 -22.76
N LEU A 99 3.74 17.42 -22.00
CA LEU A 99 3.96 18.84 -22.33
C LEU A 99 5.46 19.19 -22.40
N PHE A 100 6.25 18.81 -21.39
CA PHE A 100 7.68 19.11 -21.35
C PHE A 100 8.43 18.36 -22.46
N TYR A 101 8.06 17.11 -22.77
CA TYR A 101 8.64 16.37 -23.89
C TYR A 101 8.27 16.98 -25.25
N GLY A 102 7.02 17.43 -25.43
CA GLY A 102 6.56 18.13 -26.64
C GLY A 102 7.31 19.45 -26.89
N ILE A 103 7.46 20.29 -25.86
CA ILE A 103 8.22 21.54 -25.96
C ILE A 103 9.71 21.24 -26.22
N TYR A 104 10.28 20.24 -25.54
CA TYR A 104 11.67 19.80 -25.77
C TYR A 104 11.90 19.36 -27.23
N THR A 105 11.04 18.50 -27.78
CA THR A 105 11.20 17.95 -29.14
C THR A 105 10.98 19.02 -30.21
N LEU A 106 10.02 19.92 -30.03
CA LEU A 106 9.82 21.08 -30.90
C LEU A 106 11.05 22.02 -30.88
N ALA A 107 11.54 22.39 -29.70
CA ALA A 107 12.71 23.24 -29.55
C ALA A 107 13.99 22.58 -30.08
N TYR A 108 14.12 21.25 -29.94
CA TYR A 108 15.18 20.45 -30.53
C TYR A 108 15.15 20.51 -32.06
N TRP A 109 13.97 20.35 -32.67
CA TRP A 109 13.81 20.37 -34.13
C TRP A 109 14.10 21.76 -34.73
N LEU A 110 13.59 22.82 -34.09
CA LEU A 110 13.84 24.21 -34.49
C LEU A 110 15.31 24.61 -34.29
N GLY A 111 15.88 24.34 -33.10
CA GLY A 111 17.27 24.68 -32.76
C GLY A 111 18.32 23.82 -33.47
N GLY A 112 17.97 22.59 -33.86
CA GLY A 112 18.85 21.66 -34.56
C GLY A 112 19.35 22.16 -35.93
N ARG A 113 18.59 23.07 -36.56
CA ARG A 113 18.98 23.77 -37.79
C ARG A 113 19.92 24.96 -37.53
N GLN A 114 19.84 25.60 -36.36
CA GLN A 114 20.52 26.87 -36.08
C GLN A 114 21.95 26.70 -35.56
N VAL A 115 22.22 25.76 -34.64
CA VAL A 115 23.57 25.59 -34.08
C VAL A 115 24.62 25.27 -35.16
N PRO A 116 24.40 24.31 -36.09
CA PRO A 116 25.37 24.03 -37.15
C PRO A 116 25.57 25.19 -38.14
N ALA A 117 24.54 26.02 -38.34
CA ALA A 117 24.62 27.20 -39.20
C ALA A 117 25.44 28.32 -38.53
N LEU A 118 25.25 28.54 -37.22
CA LEU A 118 26.01 29.52 -36.45
C LEU A 118 27.49 29.11 -36.29
N ASP A 119 27.77 27.84 -36.00
CA ASP A 119 29.14 27.31 -35.94
C ASP A 119 29.84 27.42 -37.30
N ARG A 120 29.12 27.16 -38.39
CA ARG A 120 29.63 27.33 -39.76
C ARG A 120 29.90 28.80 -40.07
N ALA A 121 29.00 29.72 -39.74
CA ALA A 121 29.19 31.15 -39.93
C ALA A 121 30.35 31.70 -39.09
N LYS A 122 30.50 31.27 -37.83
CA LYS A 122 31.68 31.58 -36.98
C LYS A 122 32.98 31.08 -37.64
N LEU A 123 32.97 29.85 -38.16
CA LEU A 123 34.13 29.25 -38.83
C LEU A 123 34.49 29.97 -40.14
N GLU A 124 33.50 30.35 -40.94
CA GLU A 124 33.69 31.10 -42.19
C GLU A 124 34.20 32.53 -41.90
N ALA A 125 33.63 33.24 -40.93
CA ALA A 125 34.13 34.55 -40.48
C ALA A 125 35.53 34.50 -39.85
N ALA A 126 35.89 33.40 -39.17
CA ALA A 126 37.25 33.20 -38.65
C ALA A 126 38.26 32.99 -39.79
N LYS A 127 37.91 32.19 -40.82
CA LYS A 127 38.73 32.02 -42.03
C LYS A 127 38.89 33.33 -42.80
N GLU A 128 37.84 34.12 -42.92
CA GLU A 128 37.87 35.42 -43.62
C GLU A 128 38.76 36.44 -42.89
N LYS A 129 38.70 36.51 -41.55
CA LYS A 129 39.64 37.31 -40.75
C LYS A 129 41.09 36.84 -40.91
N GLN A 130 41.32 35.54 -41.05
CA GLN A 130 42.66 34.98 -41.26
C GLN A 130 43.20 35.29 -42.67
N ALA A 131 42.34 35.25 -43.69
CA ALA A 131 42.68 35.64 -45.06
C ALA A 131 43.04 37.13 -45.15
N ASN A 132 42.22 38.01 -44.57
CA ASN A 132 42.47 39.46 -44.55
C ASN A 132 43.64 39.87 -43.63
N GLY A 133 44.05 39.00 -42.71
CA GLY A 133 45.21 39.19 -41.84
C GLY A 133 46.55 38.73 -42.45
N SER A 134 46.55 37.98 -43.55
CA SER A 134 47.76 37.39 -44.16
C SER A 134 48.50 38.39 -45.08
N GLY A 135 48.39 39.69 -44.79
CA GLY A 135 48.96 40.79 -45.56
C GLY A 135 50.36 41.23 -45.15
N ASN A 136 51.25 40.31 -44.75
CA ASN A 136 52.72 40.48 -44.82
C ASN A 136 53.49 39.27 -44.24
N GLY A 137 54.35 38.66 -45.07
CA GLY A 137 55.67 38.18 -44.62
C GLY A 137 55.80 36.79 -43.97
N HIS A 138 56.44 35.90 -44.74
CA HIS A 138 57.15 34.67 -44.32
C HIS A 138 56.37 33.39 -44.00
N VAL A 139 56.97 32.30 -44.48
CA VAL A 139 56.57 30.91 -44.32
C VAL A 139 57.57 30.29 -43.35
N ASP A 140 57.10 29.78 -42.20
CA ASP A 140 57.10 28.34 -41.89
C ASP A 140 56.57 28.13 -40.46
N ASP A 141 55.25 28.05 -40.34
CA ASP A 141 54.54 27.52 -39.17
C ASP A 141 53.07 27.42 -39.57
N THR A 142 52.56 26.20 -39.80
CA THR A 142 51.12 26.02 -40.02
C THR A 142 50.42 26.14 -38.68
N PRO A 143 49.69 27.24 -38.36
CA PRO A 143 49.02 27.34 -37.08
C PRO A 143 47.87 26.34 -37.16
N ALA A 144 47.97 25.24 -36.42
CA ALA A 144 46.95 24.21 -36.40
C ALA A 144 45.59 24.89 -36.15
N ILE A 145 44.66 24.77 -37.10
CA ILE A 145 43.33 25.38 -36.98
C ILE A 145 42.76 24.94 -35.64
N ALA A 146 42.71 25.87 -34.69
CA ALA A 146 42.12 25.62 -33.39
C ALA A 146 40.69 25.20 -33.67
N LYS A 147 40.39 23.90 -33.51
CA LYS A 147 39.03 23.40 -33.61
C LYS A 147 38.25 24.16 -32.55
N TYR A 148 37.46 25.15 -32.98
CA TYR A 148 36.62 25.96 -32.12
C TYR A 148 35.47 25.09 -31.60
N ARG A 149 35.83 24.16 -30.72
CA ARG A 149 34.93 23.33 -29.93
C ARG A 149 34.42 24.22 -28.82
N ASP A 150 33.42 25.03 -29.16
CA ASP A 150 32.63 25.86 -28.23
C ASP A 150 31.74 24.95 -27.35
N THR A 151 32.38 24.04 -26.60
CA THR A 151 31.81 23.14 -25.58
C THR A 151 32.92 22.68 -24.62
N ASP A 152 33.35 23.55 -23.69
CA ASP A 152 34.24 23.17 -22.56
C ASP A 152 33.56 22.29 -21.50
N ASN A 153 32.30 21.91 -21.74
CA ASN A 153 31.57 20.98 -20.90
C ASN A 153 32.00 19.54 -21.20
N ALA A 154 32.47 18.83 -20.18
CA ALA A 154 32.74 17.40 -20.26
C ALA A 154 31.54 16.64 -20.87
N PRO A 155 31.75 15.56 -21.65
CA PRO A 155 30.65 14.81 -22.25
C PRO A 155 29.61 14.35 -21.22
N GLY A 156 30.05 13.93 -20.03
CA GLY A 156 29.19 13.56 -18.91
C GLY A 156 28.30 14.72 -18.40
N THR A 157 28.86 15.91 -18.17
CA THR A 157 28.05 17.06 -17.69
C THR A 157 27.11 17.57 -18.79
N THR A 158 27.54 17.54 -20.05
CA THR A 158 26.70 17.84 -21.22
C THR A 158 25.52 16.86 -21.33
N MET A 159 25.73 15.56 -21.05
CA MET A 159 24.67 14.55 -21.12
C MET A 159 23.76 14.53 -19.88
N LEU A 160 24.28 14.83 -18.70
CA LEU A 160 23.53 14.88 -17.45
C LEU A 160 22.60 16.11 -17.40
N LEU A 161 23.16 17.29 -17.66
CA LEU A 161 22.46 18.58 -17.65
C LEU A 161 21.86 18.96 -19.02
N THR A 162 22.06 18.13 -20.06
CA THR A 162 21.58 18.36 -21.43
C THR A 162 21.93 19.74 -21.99
N LEU A 163 23.17 20.17 -21.74
CA LEU A 163 23.67 21.48 -22.15
C LEU A 163 23.73 21.62 -23.68
N PRO A 164 23.59 22.84 -24.21
CA PRO A 164 23.70 23.08 -25.65
C PRO A 164 25.04 22.56 -26.19
N SER A 165 24.99 21.73 -27.24
CA SER A 165 26.19 21.13 -27.84
C SER A 165 26.15 21.23 -29.35
N SER A 166 27.28 21.62 -29.95
CA SER A 166 27.54 21.62 -31.39
C SER A 166 27.57 20.21 -31.98
N SER A 167 27.90 19.19 -31.18
CA SER A 167 28.00 17.79 -31.61
C SER A 167 26.65 17.17 -31.99
N ARG A 168 26.50 16.80 -33.27
CA ARG A 168 25.33 16.07 -33.78
C ARG A 168 25.10 14.74 -33.06
N MET A 169 26.18 14.05 -32.66
CA MET A 169 26.12 12.77 -31.97
C MET A 169 25.54 12.92 -30.56
N LEU A 170 26.07 13.85 -29.76
CA LEU A 170 25.58 14.10 -28.40
C LEU A 170 24.12 14.57 -28.41
N ARG A 171 23.73 15.43 -29.37
CA ARG A 171 22.32 15.83 -29.55
C ARG A 171 21.41 14.64 -29.91
N ARG A 172 21.85 13.68 -30.74
CA ARG A 172 21.07 12.47 -31.05
C ARG A 172 20.94 11.55 -29.83
N ILE A 173 22.01 11.33 -29.07
CA ILE A 173 21.98 10.51 -27.86
C ILE A 173 21.08 11.14 -26.79
N SER A 174 21.13 12.46 -26.61
CA SER A 174 20.24 13.16 -25.67
C SER A 174 18.76 13.04 -26.06
N LEU A 175 18.43 13.16 -27.35
CA LEU A 175 17.07 12.93 -27.84
C LEU A 175 16.63 11.49 -27.61
N ALA A 176 17.49 10.50 -27.92
CA ALA A 176 17.20 9.09 -27.70
C ALA A 176 16.93 8.80 -26.20
N ALA A 177 17.79 9.29 -25.30
CA ALA A 177 17.62 9.12 -23.86
C ALA A 177 16.31 9.74 -23.35
N ASN A 178 15.96 10.95 -23.80
CA ASN A 178 14.69 11.58 -23.40
C ASN A 178 13.48 10.83 -23.98
N SER A 179 13.60 10.30 -25.20
CA SER A 179 12.53 9.52 -25.84
C SER A 179 12.31 8.17 -25.16
N ILE A 180 13.38 7.51 -24.70
CA ILE A 180 13.30 6.29 -23.88
C ILE A 180 12.58 6.58 -22.55
N LEU A 181 12.93 7.68 -21.86
CA LEU A 181 12.23 8.09 -20.64
C LEU A 181 10.75 8.41 -20.89
N PHE A 182 10.41 9.00 -22.04
CA PHE A 182 9.02 9.27 -22.41
C PHE A 182 8.25 7.98 -22.66
N LEU A 183 8.82 7.03 -23.40
CA LEU A 183 8.24 5.71 -23.62
C LEU A 183 8.08 4.93 -22.30
N MET A 184 9.03 5.03 -21.37
CA MET A 184 8.91 4.47 -20.02
C MET A 184 7.75 5.10 -19.22
N ALA A 185 7.49 6.39 -19.38
CA ALA A 185 6.38 7.05 -18.70
C ALA A 185 5.04 6.61 -19.29
N MET A 186 4.94 6.54 -20.61
CA MET A 186 3.77 6.00 -21.31
C MET A 186 3.53 4.53 -21.00
N ASP A 187 4.57 3.71 -20.90
CA ASP A 187 4.51 2.31 -20.47
C ASP A 187 3.89 2.17 -19.08
N TYR A 188 4.40 2.92 -18.09
CA TYR A 188 3.86 2.89 -16.72
C TYR A 188 2.40 3.34 -16.64
N VAL A 189 2.02 4.40 -17.36
CA VAL A 189 0.64 4.92 -17.37
C VAL A 189 -0.32 3.98 -18.10
N SER A 190 0.09 3.34 -19.20
CA SER A 190 -0.81 2.61 -20.10
C SER A 190 -0.91 1.11 -19.85
N LYS A 191 0.10 0.48 -19.21
CA LYS A 191 0.06 -0.93 -18.78
C LYS A 191 -1.24 -1.36 -18.09
N PRO A 192 -1.79 -0.63 -17.08
CA PRO A 192 -3.07 -0.99 -16.47
C PRO A 192 -4.27 -1.03 -17.43
N HIS A 193 -4.18 -0.42 -18.62
CA HIS A 193 -5.21 -0.51 -19.66
C HIS A 193 -4.96 -1.68 -20.62
N PHE A 194 -3.72 -1.84 -21.10
CA PHE A 194 -3.36 -2.85 -22.11
C PHE A 194 -3.18 -4.28 -21.57
N GLN A 195 -3.15 -4.47 -20.25
CA GLN A 195 -3.05 -5.78 -19.61
C GLN A 195 -4.28 -6.04 -18.74
N PRO A 196 -5.44 -6.34 -19.35
CA PRO A 196 -6.70 -6.45 -18.62
C PRO A 196 -6.87 -7.73 -17.80
N ALA A 197 -5.96 -8.71 -17.97
CA ALA A 197 -5.91 -9.99 -17.24
C ALA A 197 -7.27 -10.72 -17.22
N ASN A 198 -7.95 -10.77 -18.37
CA ASN A 198 -9.29 -11.37 -18.50
C ASN A 198 -9.26 -12.89 -18.24
N ASP A 199 -8.15 -13.54 -18.58
CA ASP A 199 -7.78 -14.94 -18.43
C ASP A 199 -7.36 -15.33 -17.01
N LEU A 200 -7.26 -14.37 -16.08
CA LEU A 200 -6.81 -14.59 -14.71
C LEU A 200 -7.60 -15.68 -13.99
N GLN A 201 -6.88 -16.68 -13.48
CA GLN A 201 -7.40 -17.78 -12.68
C GLN A 201 -6.79 -17.74 -11.27
N PHE A 202 -7.64 -17.76 -10.24
CA PHE A 202 -7.21 -17.89 -8.85
C PHE A 202 -8.27 -18.54 -7.97
N ALA A 203 -7.82 -19.17 -6.90
CA ALA A 203 -8.63 -19.56 -5.76
C ALA A 203 -7.97 -19.00 -4.49
N ARG A 204 -8.76 -18.56 -3.52
CA ARG A 204 -8.26 -18.06 -2.24
C ARG A 204 -9.25 -18.28 -1.11
N VAL A 205 -8.74 -18.21 0.10
CA VAL A 205 -9.56 -18.19 1.30
C VAL A 205 -9.91 -16.74 1.66
N GLY A 206 -11.18 -16.52 1.97
CA GLY A 206 -11.71 -15.26 2.50
C GLY A 206 -11.76 -15.33 4.03
N ALA A 207 -12.87 -14.90 4.61
CA ALA A 207 -13.13 -14.98 6.03
C ALA A 207 -13.13 -16.43 6.54
N VAL A 208 -12.51 -16.62 7.69
CA VAL A 208 -12.47 -17.89 8.40
C VAL A 208 -12.94 -17.68 9.83
N ASP A 209 -13.79 -18.59 10.28
CA ASP A 209 -14.38 -18.67 11.61
C ASP A 209 -14.12 -20.09 12.16
N SER A 210 -14.43 -20.28 13.43
CA SER A 210 -14.38 -21.53 14.19
C SER A 210 -15.15 -22.70 13.55
N THR A 211 -16.17 -22.43 12.74
CA THR A 211 -17.02 -23.47 12.13
C THR A 211 -17.24 -23.32 10.62
N SER A 212 -16.66 -22.28 10.01
CA SER A 212 -16.87 -21.98 8.59
C SER A 212 -15.70 -21.25 7.94
N ALA A 213 -15.57 -21.40 6.61
CA ALA A 213 -14.58 -20.68 5.81
C ALA A 213 -15.16 -20.28 4.46
N LYS A 214 -14.90 -19.06 4.00
CA LYS A 214 -15.27 -18.60 2.66
C LYS A 214 -14.18 -18.97 1.66
N ILE A 215 -14.56 -19.60 0.56
CA ILE A 215 -13.68 -19.88 -0.58
C ILE A 215 -14.12 -18.99 -1.74
N VAL A 216 -13.18 -18.22 -2.30
CA VAL A 216 -13.40 -17.32 -3.44
C VAL A 216 -12.62 -17.86 -4.63
N VAL A 217 -13.28 -17.97 -5.77
CA VAL A 217 -12.70 -18.51 -7.01
C VAL A 217 -12.98 -17.55 -8.14
N ARG A 218 -11.98 -17.29 -8.99
CA ARG A 218 -12.17 -16.73 -10.32
C ARG A 218 -11.75 -17.77 -11.37
N TYR A 219 -12.71 -18.19 -12.18
CA TYR A 219 -12.47 -19.09 -13.31
C TYR A 219 -13.29 -18.63 -14.52
N PRO A 220 -12.68 -17.90 -15.48
CA PRO A 220 -13.34 -17.61 -16.75
C PRO A 220 -13.52 -18.91 -17.53
N GLY A 221 -14.77 -19.24 -17.88
CA GLY A 221 -15.07 -20.43 -18.68
C GLY A 221 -14.43 -20.38 -20.08
N PRO A 222 -14.41 -21.52 -20.80
CA PRO A 222 -13.83 -21.57 -22.14
C PRO A 222 -14.44 -20.49 -23.06
N PRO A 223 -13.63 -19.92 -23.98
CA PRO A 223 -14.13 -18.93 -24.94
C PRO A 223 -15.24 -19.53 -25.79
N GLU A 224 -16.13 -18.69 -26.32
CA GLU A 224 -17.17 -19.17 -27.23
C GLU A 224 -16.54 -19.98 -28.38
N PRO A 225 -17.16 -21.11 -28.80
CA PRO A 225 -16.70 -21.84 -29.97
C PRO A 225 -16.77 -20.88 -31.16
N SER A 226 -15.59 -20.49 -31.67
CA SER A 226 -15.49 -19.43 -32.68
C SER A 226 -16.44 -19.70 -33.84
N THR A 227 -17.30 -18.74 -34.17
CA THR A 227 -18.27 -18.80 -35.27
C THR A 227 -17.57 -18.70 -36.63
N THR A 228 -16.65 -19.61 -36.89
CA THR A 228 -15.85 -19.69 -38.11
C THR A 228 -16.67 -20.40 -39.18
N ALA A 229 -17.21 -19.60 -40.10
CA ALA A 229 -17.81 -20.06 -41.36
C ALA A 229 -18.97 -21.06 -41.25
N ALA A 230 -20.12 -20.60 -40.70
CA ALA A 230 -21.41 -21.11 -41.17
C ALA A 230 -21.58 -20.71 -42.65
N THR A 231 -21.14 -21.59 -43.56
CA THR A 231 -21.29 -21.39 -45.00
C THR A 231 -22.78 -21.33 -45.33
N THR A 232 -23.20 -20.24 -45.97
CA THR A 232 -24.57 -20.05 -46.45
C THR A 232 -24.97 -21.19 -47.39
N THR A 233 -25.73 -22.15 -46.87
CA THR A 233 -26.48 -23.12 -47.66
C THR A 233 -27.96 -22.95 -47.33
N THR A 234 -28.60 -22.05 -48.08
CA THR A 234 -30.05 -21.93 -48.12
C THR A 234 -30.65 -23.23 -48.65
N THR A 235 -31.29 -23.98 -47.77
CA THR A 235 -32.26 -25.03 -48.15
C THR A 235 -33.59 -24.72 -47.50
N THR A 236 -34.45 -24.06 -48.27
CA THR A 236 -35.88 -23.88 -47.98
C THR A 236 -36.59 -25.23 -47.93
N THR A 237 -37.35 -25.49 -46.88
CA THR A 237 -38.45 -26.46 -46.91
C THR A 237 -39.46 -26.09 -45.82
N ASP A 238 -40.74 -26.08 -46.20
CA ASP A 238 -41.80 -25.42 -45.43
C ASP A 238 -42.21 -26.14 -44.14
N ALA A 239 -42.65 -25.36 -43.16
CA ALA A 239 -43.45 -25.81 -42.02
C ALA A 239 -44.81 -25.08 -42.02
N PRO A 240 -45.91 -25.74 -41.64
CA PRO A 240 -47.26 -25.19 -41.83
C PRO A 240 -47.67 -24.12 -40.81
N ILE A 241 -48.52 -23.21 -41.28
CA ILE A 241 -49.04 -22.04 -40.56
C ILE A 241 -50.00 -22.44 -39.42
N PRO A 242 -49.83 -21.92 -38.19
CA PRO A 242 -50.90 -21.88 -37.19
C PRO A 242 -51.77 -20.62 -37.34
N THR A 243 -53.07 -20.80 -37.12
CA THR A 243 -54.15 -19.81 -37.27
C THR A 243 -53.96 -18.55 -36.41
N PRO A 244 -54.27 -17.34 -36.91
CA PRO A 244 -54.09 -16.11 -36.14
C PRO A 244 -55.06 -15.99 -34.96
N SER A 245 -54.57 -15.40 -33.87
CA SER A 245 -55.37 -15.08 -32.69
C SER A 245 -55.95 -13.67 -32.76
N ILE A 246 -56.89 -13.38 -31.86
CA ILE A 246 -57.77 -12.20 -31.78
C ILE A 246 -57.05 -10.83 -31.83
N ILE A 247 -55.72 -10.80 -31.72
CA ILE A 247 -54.89 -9.59 -31.79
C ILE A 247 -54.85 -8.97 -33.20
N GLU A 248 -54.89 -9.76 -34.28
CA GLU A 248 -54.87 -9.23 -35.66
C GLU A 248 -56.13 -8.40 -36.00
N ALA A 249 -57.28 -8.73 -35.40
CA ALA A 249 -58.53 -8.01 -35.65
C ALA A 249 -58.58 -6.60 -35.02
N ILE A 250 -57.60 -6.25 -34.18
CA ILE A 250 -57.50 -4.93 -33.53
C ILE A 250 -56.51 -4.02 -34.29
N HIS A 251 -55.49 -4.57 -34.94
CA HIS A 251 -54.55 -3.80 -35.77
C HIS A 251 -55.21 -3.25 -37.04
N ASP A 252 -56.00 -4.08 -37.74
CA ASP A 252 -56.65 -3.73 -39.02
C ASP A 252 -57.68 -2.56 -38.90
N ALA A 253 -58.03 -2.16 -37.68
CA ALA A 253 -58.94 -1.05 -37.39
C ALA A 253 -58.24 0.30 -37.10
N VAL A 254 -56.91 0.32 -36.96
CA VAL A 254 -56.15 1.52 -36.52
C VAL A 254 -55.20 2.05 -37.60
N ASP A 255 -54.70 1.21 -38.49
CA ASP A 255 -53.67 1.57 -39.50
C ASP A 255 -54.19 2.43 -40.68
N GLY A 256 -55.44 2.89 -40.63
CA GLY A 256 -56.06 3.65 -41.72
C GLY A 256 -55.89 5.19 -41.72
N ILE A 257 -55.38 5.80 -40.63
CA ILE A 257 -55.52 7.28 -40.43
C ILE A 257 -54.23 8.01 -39.96
N LEU A 258 -53.16 7.33 -39.54
CA LEU A 258 -51.95 8.01 -39.03
C LEU A 258 -50.69 7.65 -39.84
N PRO A 259 -49.81 8.62 -40.13
CA PRO A 259 -48.54 8.36 -40.81
C PRO A 259 -47.61 7.57 -39.88
N GLU A 260 -46.85 6.67 -40.50
CA GLU A 260 -45.87 5.75 -39.92
C GLU A 260 -44.95 6.44 -38.88
N ILE A 261 -45.24 6.27 -37.60
CA ILE A 261 -44.35 6.68 -36.51
C ILE A 261 -43.28 5.59 -36.36
N THR A 262 -42.13 5.80 -37.01
CA THR A 262 -40.92 5.03 -36.71
C THR A 262 -40.57 5.21 -35.24
N LEU A 263 -40.74 4.16 -34.44
CA LEU A 263 -40.29 4.14 -33.05
C LEU A 263 -38.75 4.34 -33.04
N PRO A 264 -38.20 5.10 -32.08
CA PRO A 264 -36.75 5.21 -31.93
C PRO A 264 -36.13 3.85 -31.66
N GLU A 265 -34.94 3.60 -32.21
CA GLU A 265 -34.10 2.40 -32.06
C GLU A 265 -33.94 1.95 -30.58
N ILE A 266 -33.95 2.92 -29.66
CA ILE A 266 -33.98 2.77 -28.19
C ILE A 266 -35.13 1.87 -27.68
N VAL A 267 -36.27 1.84 -28.38
CA VAL A 267 -37.45 1.04 -27.96
C VAL A 267 -37.30 -0.43 -28.36
N GLU A 268 -36.64 -0.74 -29.49
CA GLU A 268 -36.31 -2.13 -29.83
C GLU A 268 -35.24 -2.71 -28.90
N GLU A 269 -34.21 -1.92 -28.56
CA GLU A 269 -33.17 -2.33 -27.60
C GLU A 269 -33.75 -2.64 -26.20
N LEU A 270 -34.79 -1.90 -25.78
CA LEU A 270 -35.54 -2.15 -24.54
C LEU A 270 -36.48 -3.37 -24.60
N LEU A 271 -36.78 -3.90 -25.79
CA LEU A 271 -37.69 -5.04 -26.00
C LEU A 271 -36.96 -6.35 -26.33
N THR A 272 -35.68 -6.30 -26.71
CA THR A 272 -34.85 -7.51 -26.80
C THR A 272 -34.53 -8.04 -25.40
N PRO A 273 -34.87 -9.30 -25.06
CA PRO A 273 -34.45 -9.89 -23.80
C PRO A 273 -32.92 -10.00 -23.78
N ALA A 274 -32.28 -9.34 -22.81
CA ALA A 274 -30.84 -9.37 -22.67
C ALA A 274 -30.33 -10.83 -22.61
N PRO A 275 -29.27 -11.18 -23.36
CA PRO A 275 -28.77 -12.56 -23.39
C PRO A 275 -28.39 -13.01 -21.99
N THR A 276 -28.85 -14.20 -21.60
CA THR A 276 -28.59 -14.78 -20.27
C THR A 276 -27.07 -14.82 -20.04
N PRO A 277 -26.55 -14.21 -18.96
CA PRO A 277 -25.11 -14.14 -18.73
C PRO A 277 -24.53 -15.54 -18.56
N ARG A 278 -23.42 -15.82 -19.23
CA ARG A 278 -22.77 -17.13 -19.20
C ARG A 278 -22.33 -17.48 -17.78
N THR A 279 -22.46 -18.76 -17.42
CA THR A 279 -22.12 -19.32 -16.11
C THR A 279 -21.14 -20.49 -16.24
N THR A 280 -20.36 -20.70 -15.19
CA THR A 280 -19.48 -21.86 -15.00
C THR A 280 -19.47 -22.24 -13.52
N SER A 281 -19.19 -23.50 -13.22
CA SER A 281 -19.33 -24.04 -11.87
C SER A 281 -18.19 -24.99 -11.53
N LEU A 282 -17.68 -24.93 -10.30
CA LEU A 282 -16.67 -25.86 -9.78
C LEU A 282 -17.11 -26.37 -8.40
N ARG A 283 -16.88 -27.64 -8.08
CA ARG A 283 -17.14 -28.19 -6.74
C ARG A 283 -15.92 -27.98 -5.85
N VAL A 284 -16.14 -27.49 -4.63
CA VAL A 284 -15.09 -27.51 -3.59
C VAL A 284 -15.07 -28.88 -2.94
N GLN A 285 -13.92 -29.53 -2.91
CA GLN A 285 -13.67 -30.71 -2.09
C GLN A 285 -12.70 -30.35 -0.97
N TRP A 286 -12.91 -30.87 0.24
CA TRP A 286 -12.10 -30.54 1.41
C TRP A 286 -11.86 -31.76 2.32
N ARG A 287 -10.83 -31.68 3.17
CA ARG A 287 -10.49 -32.69 4.17
C ARG A 287 -9.72 -32.09 5.35
N ASN A 288 -9.73 -32.76 6.49
CA ASN A 288 -8.91 -32.39 7.66
C ASN A 288 -7.45 -32.83 7.42
N ALA A 289 -6.49 -31.92 7.61
CA ALA A 289 -5.06 -32.16 7.43
C ALA A 289 -4.39 -32.81 8.65
N GLY A 290 -4.93 -32.57 9.84
CA GLY A 290 -4.34 -32.95 11.14
C GLY A 290 -4.37 -34.44 11.48
N LEU A 291 -4.89 -35.31 10.60
CA LEU A 291 -4.93 -36.77 10.77
C LEU A 291 -3.71 -37.49 10.16
N ALA A 292 -2.65 -36.76 9.81
CA ALA A 292 -1.40 -37.29 9.26
C ALA A 292 -0.47 -37.96 10.32
N SER A 293 -0.98 -38.90 11.11
CA SER A 293 -0.14 -39.85 11.86
C SER A 293 -0.74 -41.28 11.91
N GLY A 294 -0.55 -42.00 10.80
CA GLY A 294 -0.46 -43.48 10.83
C GLY A 294 -1.75 -44.29 10.64
N THR A 295 -2.95 -43.71 10.66
CA THR A 295 -4.19 -44.48 10.35
C THR A 295 -5.21 -43.67 9.53
N LEU A 296 -5.50 -44.18 8.33
CA LEU A 296 -6.44 -43.65 7.31
C LEU A 296 -6.06 -42.26 6.75
N GLU A 297 -5.68 -42.20 5.47
CA GLU A 297 -5.70 -40.95 4.71
C GLU A 297 -7.11 -40.33 4.79
N SER A 298 -7.20 -39.04 5.13
CA SER A 298 -8.49 -38.38 5.23
C SER A 298 -9.16 -38.30 3.85
N VAL A 299 -10.30 -38.97 3.72
CA VAL A 299 -11.08 -39.04 2.47
C VAL A 299 -11.59 -37.64 2.12
N TRP A 300 -11.43 -37.26 0.85
CA TRP A 300 -11.96 -36.01 0.33
C TRP A 300 -13.48 -35.97 0.46
N THR A 301 -13.98 -34.93 1.14
CA THR A 301 -15.40 -34.69 1.34
C THR A 301 -15.90 -33.71 0.28
N ASP A 302 -17.00 -34.08 -0.40
CA ASP A 302 -17.70 -33.18 -1.32
C ASP A 302 -18.35 -32.01 -0.57
N GLY A 303 -18.02 -30.80 -1.00
CA GLY A 303 -18.56 -29.55 -0.49
C GLY A 303 -19.48 -28.85 -1.50
N PRO A 304 -19.80 -27.57 -1.26
CA PRO A 304 -20.68 -26.78 -2.12
C PRO A 304 -20.07 -26.52 -3.50
N ILE A 305 -20.94 -26.23 -4.47
CA ILE A 305 -20.60 -25.81 -5.82
C ILE A 305 -20.46 -24.29 -5.84
N VAL A 306 -19.34 -23.79 -6.38
CA VAL A 306 -19.08 -22.38 -6.64
C VAL A 306 -19.64 -22.02 -8.00
N GLU A 307 -20.70 -21.21 -8.03
CA GLU A 307 -21.22 -20.62 -9.26
C GLU A 307 -20.48 -19.32 -9.59
N MET A 308 -20.05 -19.20 -10.84
CA MET A 308 -19.33 -18.05 -11.40
C MET A 308 -20.06 -17.58 -12.65
N SER A 309 -20.23 -16.26 -12.81
CA SER A 309 -20.95 -15.68 -13.95
C SER A 309 -20.17 -14.54 -14.61
N GLU A 310 -20.35 -14.38 -15.92
CA GLU A 310 -19.77 -13.29 -16.69
C GLU A 310 -20.17 -11.91 -16.14
N SER A 311 -21.42 -11.76 -15.69
CA SER A 311 -21.92 -10.56 -15.02
C SER A 311 -21.14 -10.20 -13.74
N ARG A 312 -20.61 -11.20 -13.02
CA ARG A 312 -19.74 -11.03 -11.83
C ARG A 312 -18.24 -11.20 -12.15
N ASP A 313 -17.84 -10.98 -13.40
CA ASP A 313 -16.44 -11.10 -13.86
C ASP A 313 -15.81 -12.47 -13.56
N TRP A 314 -16.64 -13.51 -13.64
CA TRP A 314 -16.28 -14.90 -13.40
C TRP A 314 -15.79 -15.18 -11.97
N VAL A 315 -16.10 -14.30 -11.01
CA VAL A 315 -15.79 -14.51 -9.58
C VAL A 315 -17.01 -15.05 -8.84
N GLY A 316 -16.81 -16.15 -8.13
CA GLY A 316 -17.79 -16.82 -7.28
C GLY A 316 -17.26 -16.98 -5.85
N MET A 317 -18.16 -17.14 -4.89
CA MET A 317 -17.84 -17.33 -3.48
C MET A 317 -18.79 -18.33 -2.86
N VAL A 318 -18.26 -19.26 -2.06
CA VAL A 318 -19.05 -20.21 -1.25
C VAL A 318 -18.56 -20.23 0.19
N LYS A 319 -19.46 -20.58 1.11
CA LYS A 319 -19.15 -20.77 2.52
C LYS A 319 -19.15 -22.26 2.85
N LEU A 320 -17.97 -22.81 3.15
CA LEU A 320 -17.82 -24.11 3.81
C LEU A 320 -18.34 -23.98 5.25
N THR A 321 -19.10 -24.95 5.73
CA THR A 321 -19.72 -24.94 7.06
C THR A 321 -19.66 -26.32 7.70
N GLY A 322 -19.80 -26.39 9.03
CA GLY A 322 -19.68 -27.65 9.76
C GLY A 322 -18.23 -28.07 10.03
N LEU A 323 -17.31 -27.10 9.96
CA LEU A 323 -15.90 -27.30 10.32
C LEU A 323 -15.73 -27.34 11.84
N GLN A 324 -14.64 -27.92 12.31
CA GLN A 324 -14.23 -27.97 13.71
C GLN A 324 -13.28 -26.80 14.00
N ALA A 325 -13.36 -26.20 15.19
CA ALA A 325 -12.51 -25.07 15.58
C ALA A 325 -11.02 -25.45 15.70
N SER A 326 -10.14 -24.46 15.59
CA SER A 326 -8.67 -24.61 15.72
C SER A 326 -8.00 -25.66 14.81
N THR A 327 -8.70 -26.15 13.79
CA THR A 327 -8.35 -27.30 12.95
C THR A 327 -7.80 -26.86 11.60
N GLU A 328 -6.79 -27.58 11.09
CA GLU A 328 -6.22 -27.35 9.76
C GLU A 328 -6.96 -28.17 8.70
N TYR A 329 -7.31 -27.50 7.60
CA TYR A 329 -8.07 -28.03 6.48
C TYR A 329 -7.33 -27.82 5.18
N GLU A 330 -7.46 -28.80 4.29
CA GLU A 330 -7.02 -28.71 2.90
C GLU A 330 -8.25 -28.71 2.00
N TYR A 331 -8.22 -27.93 0.92
CA TYR A 331 -9.25 -27.91 -0.11
C TYR A 331 -8.66 -27.95 -1.53
N ARG A 332 -9.48 -28.42 -2.45
CA ARG A 332 -9.22 -28.42 -3.89
C ARG A 332 -10.50 -28.08 -4.66
N LEU A 333 -10.34 -27.68 -5.91
CA LEU A 333 -11.44 -27.44 -6.83
C LEU A 333 -11.46 -28.54 -7.89
N VAL A 334 -12.64 -29.09 -8.15
CA VAL A 334 -12.86 -30.07 -9.23
C VAL A 334 -14.00 -29.59 -10.12
N ASP A 335 -13.93 -29.95 -11.40
CA ASP A 335 -15.06 -29.79 -12.31
C ASP A 335 -16.22 -30.71 -11.89
N LEU A 336 -17.42 -30.44 -12.38
CA LEU A 336 -18.61 -31.27 -12.12
C LEU A 336 -18.48 -32.68 -12.68
N ASP A 337 -17.68 -32.84 -13.74
CA ASP A 337 -17.28 -34.13 -14.32
C ASP A 337 -16.15 -34.85 -13.55
N GLY A 338 -15.61 -34.21 -12.49
CA GLY A 338 -14.62 -34.78 -11.57
C GLY A 338 -13.15 -34.56 -11.96
N GLU A 339 -12.86 -33.85 -13.06
CA GLU A 339 -11.50 -33.45 -13.41
C GLU A 339 -10.95 -32.43 -12.40
N LEU A 340 -9.67 -32.55 -12.03
CA LEU A 340 -9.04 -31.62 -11.10
C LEU A 340 -8.78 -30.28 -11.79
N TRP A 341 -9.19 -29.17 -11.18
CA TRP A 341 -8.96 -27.83 -11.71
C TRP A 341 -7.45 -27.57 -11.88
N SER A 342 -7.03 -27.19 -13.09
CA SER A 342 -5.65 -27.31 -13.56
C SER A 342 -4.65 -26.27 -13.01
N SER A 343 -4.92 -25.64 -11.86
CA SER A 343 -3.90 -24.84 -11.18
C SER A 343 -2.85 -25.78 -10.59
N ALA A 344 -1.66 -25.81 -11.20
CA ALA A 344 -0.66 -26.84 -10.94
C ALA A 344 -0.33 -27.08 -9.45
N GLY A 345 -0.59 -28.30 -9.00
CA GLY A 345 0.11 -28.97 -7.88
C GLY A 345 -0.24 -28.55 -6.45
N ASN A 346 -0.77 -27.35 -6.21
CA ASN A 346 -0.97 -26.85 -4.84
C ASN A 346 -2.37 -27.15 -4.31
N GLN A 347 -2.42 -28.17 -3.45
CA GLN A 347 -3.43 -28.30 -2.40
C GLN A 347 -3.40 -27.02 -1.55
N LEU A 348 -4.54 -26.33 -1.44
CA LEU A 348 -4.66 -25.07 -0.71
C LEU A 348 -5.13 -25.37 0.72
N SER A 349 -4.54 -24.74 1.72
CA SER A 349 -4.90 -24.97 3.13
C SER A 349 -5.39 -23.71 3.84
N PHE A 350 -6.10 -23.92 4.95
CA PHE A 350 -6.46 -22.89 5.91
C PHE A 350 -6.68 -23.51 7.29
N ARG A 351 -6.69 -22.67 8.32
CA ARG A 351 -6.96 -23.07 9.70
C ARG A 351 -8.19 -22.33 10.22
N THR A 352 -9.15 -23.04 10.76
CA THR A 352 -10.31 -22.45 11.46
C THR A 352 -9.87 -21.78 12.76
N THR A 353 -10.52 -20.67 13.13
CA THR A 353 -10.19 -19.94 14.37
C THR A 353 -10.58 -20.72 15.63
N PRO A 354 -10.06 -20.35 16.82
CA PRO A 354 -10.57 -20.86 18.08
C PRO A 354 -12.02 -20.44 18.32
N ASP A 355 -12.81 -21.30 18.97
CA ASP A 355 -14.21 -21.00 19.31
C ASP A 355 -14.28 -19.90 20.38
N SER A 356 -14.80 -18.73 20.00
CA SER A 356 -14.95 -17.55 20.86
C SER A 356 -15.80 -17.76 22.12
N ARG A 357 -16.55 -18.86 22.22
CA ARG A 357 -17.39 -19.23 23.37
C ARG A 357 -16.64 -20.04 24.43
N LEU A 358 -15.37 -20.39 24.19
CA LEU A 358 -14.53 -21.12 25.13
C LEU A 358 -13.55 -20.17 25.80
N ALA A 359 -13.41 -20.26 27.13
CA ALA A 359 -12.53 -19.40 27.93
C ALA A 359 -11.05 -19.85 27.89
N GLY A 360 -10.53 -20.22 26.72
CA GLY A 360 -9.21 -20.82 26.56
C GLY A 360 -8.04 -19.85 26.39
N GLY A 361 -8.32 -18.56 26.19
CA GLY A 361 -7.33 -17.58 25.72
C GLY A 361 -6.87 -17.85 24.27
N SER A 362 -6.25 -16.85 23.64
CA SER A 362 -5.72 -16.95 22.27
C SER A 362 -4.24 -16.55 22.22
N HIS A 363 -3.42 -17.32 21.47
CA HIS A 363 -2.03 -16.96 21.13
C HIS A 363 -1.84 -17.05 19.61
N PHE A 364 -1.82 -15.92 18.91
CA PHE A 364 -1.74 -15.87 17.45
C PHE A 364 -1.07 -14.57 16.96
N ARG A 365 -0.64 -14.55 15.68
CA ARG A 365 -0.21 -13.33 14.99
C ARG A 365 -1.13 -12.98 13.82
N PHE A 366 -1.20 -11.70 13.50
CA PHE A 366 -1.76 -11.20 12.26
C PHE A 366 -0.93 -10.02 11.73
N VAL A 367 -1.11 -9.67 10.46
CA VAL A 367 -0.41 -8.54 9.83
C VAL A 367 -1.41 -7.47 9.41
N SER A 368 -1.06 -6.19 9.58
CA SER A 368 -1.82 -5.05 9.08
C SER A 368 -0.99 -4.14 8.19
N THR A 369 -1.56 -3.71 7.05
CA THR A 369 -0.97 -2.74 6.11
C THR A 369 -2.05 -2.20 5.14
N SER A 370 -1.70 -1.28 4.26
CA SER A 370 -2.56 -0.66 3.23
C SER A 370 -1.70 -0.16 2.06
N CYS A 371 -2.32 0.42 1.03
CA CYS A 371 -1.64 1.18 -0.03
C CYS A 371 -0.69 0.35 -0.94
N VAL A 372 -1.26 -0.18 -2.03
CA VAL A 372 -0.61 -1.06 -3.00
C VAL A 372 -0.67 -0.50 -4.43
N ILE A 373 0.45 0.03 -4.96
CA ILE A 373 0.63 0.29 -6.40
C ILE A 373 1.55 -0.77 -7.03
N PRO A 374 1.08 -1.55 -8.02
CA PRO A 374 1.93 -2.48 -8.76
C PRO A 374 2.99 -1.78 -9.62
N ASN A 375 4.21 -2.31 -9.58
CA ASN A 375 5.43 -1.78 -10.19
C ASN A 375 5.77 -0.34 -9.74
N PHE A 376 5.65 -0.07 -8.43
CA PHE A 376 6.24 1.12 -7.80
C PHE A 376 7.29 0.74 -6.73
N PRO A 377 8.44 1.43 -6.63
CA PRO A 377 8.97 2.42 -7.58
C PRO A 377 9.24 1.82 -8.96
N TYR A 378 9.02 2.60 -10.02
CA TYR A 378 8.95 2.05 -11.38
C TYR A 378 10.26 1.40 -11.85
N SER A 379 10.12 0.17 -12.33
CA SER A 379 11.13 -0.59 -13.05
C SER A 379 10.60 -1.08 -14.39
N VAL A 380 11.35 -0.81 -15.47
CA VAL A 380 11.07 -1.35 -16.81
C VAL A 380 11.46 -2.84 -16.93
N PHE A 381 12.25 -3.35 -15.99
CA PHE A 381 12.72 -4.75 -15.97
C PHE A 381 11.89 -5.67 -15.05
N ALA A 382 10.96 -5.11 -14.28
CA ALA A 382 10.02 -5.88 -13.47
C ALA A 382 8.72 -6.16 -14.24
N GLU A 383 7.99 -7.20 -13.83
CA GLU A 383 6.63 -7.41 -14.30
C GLU A 383 5.75 -6.22 -13.90
N SER A 384 4.82 -5.84 -14.78
CA SER A 384 3.91 -4.69 -14.58
C SER A 384 2.96 -4.82 -13.39
N THR A 385 2.78 -6.05 -12.91
CA THR A 385 1.99 -6.46 -11.75
C THR A 385 2.85 -6.78 -10.53
N HIS A 386 4.19 -6.68 -10.60
CA HIS A 386 5.08 -7.00 -9.48
C HIS A 386 4.87 -6.04 -8.30
N ILE A 387 4.73 -6.57 -7.08
CA ILE A 387 4.47 -5.80 -5.86
C ILE A 387 5.50 -6.26 -4.81
N ARG A 388 6.64 -5.56 -4.75
CA ARG A 388 7.77 -5.94 -3.90
C ARG A 388 7.42 -6.04 -2.42
N GLY A 389 6.47 -5.23 -1.94
CA GLY A 389 5.96 -5.31 -0.57
C GLY A 389 5.41 -6.69 -0.20
N PHE A 390 4.66 -7.34 -1.10
CA PHE A 390 4.16 -8.70 -0.88
C PHE A 390 5.26 -9.76 -0.92
N ASP A 391 6.31 -9.58 -1.74
CA ASP A 391 7.46 -10.50 -1.71
C ASP A 391 8.21 -10.43 -0.38
N LEU A 392 8.50 -9.21 0.10
CA LEU A 392 9.14 -8.99 1.41
C LEU A 392 8.27 -9.50 2.56
N LEU A 393 6.96 -9.37 2.47
CA LEU A 393 6.02 -9.91 3.46
C LEU A 393 5.96 -11.45 3.41
N ALA A 394 5.96 -12.05 2.22
CA ALA A 394 5.97 -13.50 2.06
C ALA A 394 7.27 -14.12 2.59
N ASP A 395 8.41 -13.46 2.35
CA ASP A 395 9.72 -13.86 2.89
C ASP A 395 9.81 -13.70 4.42
N HIS A 396 9.02 -12.79 5.02
CA HIS A 396 8.93 -12.59 6.47
C HIS A 396 8.02 -13.63 7.15
N ILE A 397 6.86 -13.93 6.57
CA ILE A 397 5.91 -14.91 7.15
C ILE A 397 6.40 -16.35 6.93
N TRP A 398 6.90 -16.66 5.73
CA TRP A 398 7.46 -17.95 5.37
C TRP A 398 8.90 -17.74 4.88
N PRO A 399 9.86 -17.51 5.79
CA PRO A 399 11.27 -17.48 5.43
C PRO A 399 11.58 -18.79 4.70
N ALA A 400 12.23 -18.67 3.54
CA ALA A 400 12.76 -19.86 2.87
C ALA A 400 13.62 -20.60 3.89
N GLN A 401 13.23 -21.85 4.21
CA GLN A 401 14.12 -22.75 4.93
C GLN A 401 15.46 -22.67 4.21
N LEU A 402 16.53 -22.35 4.96
CA LEU A 402 17.88 -22.31 4.41
C LEU A 402 18.11 -23.67 3.76
N GLN A 403 18.00 -23.73 2.43
CA GLN A 403 18.39 -24.91 1.69
C GLN A 403 19.82 -25.17 2.11
N ALA A 404 20.02 -26.31 2.78
CA ALA A 404 21.33 -26.73 3.24
C ALA A 404 22.24 -26.59 2.04
N LYS A 405 23.19 -25.64 2.15
CA LYS A 405 23.98 -25.16 1.02
C LYS A 405 24.65 -26.38 0.40
N GLU A 406 24.08 -26.87 -0.71
CA GLU A 406 24.59 -28.03 -1.42
C GLU A 406 25.99 -27.66 -1.85
N THR A 407 26.93 -28.11 -1.04
CA THR A 407 28.35 -27.94 -1.29
C THR A 407 28.58 -28.89 -2.44
N PRO A 408 28.99 -28.42 -3.63
CA PRO A 408 29.12 -29.31 -4.77
C PRO A 408 30.15 -30.38 -4.42
N SER A 409 29.67 -31.59 -4.14
CA SER A 409 30.53 -32.75 -4.00
C SER A 409 31.18 -32.94 -5.36
N GLU A 410 32.48 -32.67 -5.39
CA GLU A 410 33.34 -32.89 -6.55
C GLU A 410 33.38 -34.40 -6.82
N VAL A 411 32.42 -34.88 -7.62
CA VAL A 411 32.40 -36.26 -8.09
C VAL A 411 33.53 -36.39 -9.11
N GLN A 412 34.70 -36.80 -8.61
CA GLN A 412 35.77 -37.30 -9.47
C GLN A 412 35.30 -38.65 -10.04
N GLU A 413 35.13 -38.70 -11.37
CA GLU A 413 34.83 -39.94 -12.09
C GLU A 413 36.05 -40.87 -12.05
N GLU A 414 36.05 -41.88 -11.18
CA GLU A 414 36.87 -43.08 -11.37
C GLU A 414 36.05 -44.17 -12.09
N PRO A 415 36.62 -44.89 -13.07
CA PRO A 415 35.89 -45.83 -13.91
C PRO A 415 35.61 -47.17 -13.22
N VAL A 416 34.40 -47.68 -13.48
CA VAL A 416 33.86 -48.93 -12.93
C VAL A 416 34.71 -50.16 -13.29
N ALA A 417 35.00 -51.00 -12.29
CA ALA A 417 35.39 -52.41 -12.46
C ALA A 417 34.24 -53.34 -12.03
N ALA A 418 34.10 -54.47 -12.74
CA ALA A 418 32.92 -55.36 -12.69
C ALA A 418 32.89 -56.33 -11.47
N PRO A 419 31.74 -56.95 -11.16
CA PRO A 419 31.50 -57.60 -9.87
C PRO A 419 31.76 -59.12 -9.84
N ALA A 420 31.87 -59.66 -8.61
CA ALA A 420 31.66 -61.06 -8.22
C ALA A 420 30.84 -61.01 -6.90
N ALA A 421 29.67 -61.65 -6.79
CA ALA A 421 29.47 -63.06 -6.41
C ALA A 421 30.21 -63.38 -5.07
N GLU A 422 29.62 -63.77 -3.93
CA GLU A 422 28.31 -64.32 -3.49
C GLU A 422 28.12 -63.99 -1.97
N GLU A 423 27.05 -64.24 -1.20
CA GLU A 423 25.78 -65.00 -1.34
C GLU A 423 24.63 -64.35 -0.48
N SER A 424 23.73 -65.13 0.16
CA SER A 424 22.77 -64.81 1.25
C SER A 424 22.76 -66.01 2.23
N PRO A 425 22.41 -65.93 3.55
CA PRO A 425 21.13 -65.39 4.06
C PRO A 425 21.12 -64.74 5.49
N GLU A 426 19.91 -64.38 5.93
CA GLU A 426 19.44 -63.95 7.28
C GLU A 426 19.42 -65.11 8.33
N PRO A 427 18.82 -64.95 9.55
CA PRO A 427 19.00 -63.97 10.64
C PRO A 427 19.14 -64.62 12.05
N THR A 428 19.42 -63.85 13.14
CA THR A 428 18.92 -64.10 14.52
C THR A 428 19.22 -62.95 15.51
N ASP A 429 18.15 -62.39 16.09
CA ASP A 429 17.82 -62.05 17.51
C ASP A 429 18.86 -61.72 18.63
N GLU A 430 18.39 -60.84 19.54
CA GLU A 430 18.83 -60.56 20.95
C GLU A 430 20.25 -59.94 21.15
N GLU A 431 20.57 -59.07 22.13
CA GLU A 431 19.93 -58.66 23.40
C GLU A 431 20.44 -57.24 23.84
N ALA A 432 19.87 -56.63 24.89
CA ALA A 432 20.39 -55.41 25.59
C ALA A 432 21.22 -55.84 26.85
N PRO A 433 21.86 -54.98 27.71
CA PRO A 433 21.67 -53.53 27.94
C PRO A 433 22.90 -52.66 28.40
N GLU A 434 22.61 -51.41 28.79
CA GLU A 434 23.21 -50.54 29.86
C GLU A 434 24.66 -49.94 29.85
N SER A 435 24.69 -48.60 29.70
CA SER A 435 25.36 -47.59 30.55
C SER A 435 26.91 -47.47 30.68
N ALA A 436 27.46 -46.26 30.46
CA ALA A 436 28.40 -45.56 31.37
C ALA A 436 28.78 -44.11 30.90
N ILE A 437 28.97 -43.24 31.89
CA ILE A 437 29.19 -41.78 31.91
C ILE A 437 30.54 -41.32 31.31
N PRO A 438 30.68 -40.09 30.76
CA PRO A 438 31.93 -39.57 30.17
C PRO A 438 32.95 -38.99 31.18
N THR A 439 34.22 -38.93 30.76
CA THR A 439 35.37 -38.45 31.54
C THR A 439 35.80 -37.02 31.14
N TYR A 440 36.08 -36.16 32.12
CA TYR A 440 36.73 -34.85 31.93
C TYR A 440 38.24 -34.92 32.22
N THR A 441 39.05 -34.15 31.49
CA THR A 441 40.48 -33.97 31.77
C THR A 441 40.80 -32.52 32.16
N VAL A 442 41.52 -32.36 33.28
CA VAL A 442 42.01 -31.08 33.83
C VAL A 442 43.53 -31.02 33.67
N VAL A 443 44.09 -29.84 33.37
CA VAL A 443 45.52 -29.54 33.52
C VAL A 443 45.67 -28.15 34.16
N ASP A 444 46.65 -28.00 35.06
CA ASP A 444 46.78 -26.88 36.01
C ASP A 444 48.11 -26.07 35.81
N ALA A 445 48.21 -24.93 36.51
CA ALA A 445 49.19 -23.82 36.63
C ALA A 445 50.71 -24.05 36.30
N THR A 446 51.63 -23.06 36.23
CA THR A 446 51.89 -21.86 37.11
C THR A 446 52.86 -20.80 36.43
N PRO A 447 53.46 -19.72 37.04
CA PRO A 447 53.03 -18.32 36.75
C PRO A 447 54.11 -17.20 36.50
N SER A 448 53.63 -15.98 36.16
CA SER A 448 54.15 -14.61 36.53
C SER A 448 55.47 -14.03 35.94
N PRO A 449 55.74 -12.68 35.96
CA PRO A 449 54.90 -11.51 36.36
C PRO A 449 54.91 -10.25 35.43
N LEU A 450 53.96 -9.32 35.70
CA LEU A 450 54.01 -7.83 35.62
C LEU A 450 54.52 -7.08 34.35
N ASP A 451 53.63 -6.30 33.72
CA ASP A 451 53.65 -4.82 33.87
C ASP A 451 52.25 -4.21 33.60
N SER A 452 52.00 -2.96 34.02
CA SER A 452 50.64 -2.39 34.14
C SER A 452 50.40 -1.07 33.40
N GLU A 453 49.27 -0.96 32.69
CA GLU A 453 48.50 0.30 32.57
C GLU A 453 47.03 0.02 32.18
N GLN A 454 46.09 0.80 32.73
CA GLN A 454 44.64 0.48 32.76
C GLN A 454 43.82 1.28 31.74
N VAL A 455 42.88 0.63 31.06
CA VAL A 455 41.60 1.24 30.63
C VAL A 455 40.49 0.17 30.74
N PRO A 456 39.39 0.40 31.48
CA PRO A 456 38.35 -0.61 31.64
C PRO A 456 37.42 -0.68 30.42
N LEU A 457 37.38 -1.83 29.74
CA LEU A 457 36.21 -2.20 28.95
C LEU A 457 35.10 -2.66 29.92
N VAL A 458 33.92 -2.04 29.82
CA VAL A 458 32.71 -2.62 30.39
C VAL A 458 32.26 -3.74 29.45
N SER A 459 32.65 -4.97 29.78
CA SER A 459 32.12 -6.16 29.12
C SER A 459 30.65 -6.33 29.50
N THR A 460 29.75 -6.19 28.53
CA THR A 460 28.37 -6.63 28.69
C THR A 460 28.36 -8.15 28.75
N GLU A 461 28.17 -8.72 29.95
CA GLU A 461 27.85 -10.15 30.07
C GLU A 461 26.50 -10.39 29.42
N VAL A 462 26.53 -10.97 28.21
CA VAL A 462 25.36 -11.53 27.56
C VAL A 462 24.97 -12.77 28.35
N LEU A 463 23.90 -12.65 29.15
CA LEU A 463 23.24 -13.81 29.74
C LEU A 463 22.87 -14.79 28.62
N PRO A 464 23.08 -16.11 28.78
CA PRO A 464 22.76 -17.07 27.75
C PRO A 464 21.25 -17.02 27.46
N GLU A 465 20.89 -16.64 26.24
CA GLU A 465 19.51 -16.61 25.78
C GLU A 465 18.88 -18.00 25.97
N THR A 466 17.83 -18.05 26.78
CA THR A 466 16.99 -19.25 26.92
C THR A 466 16.39 -19.54 25.54
N PRO A 467 16.41 -20.79 25.03
CA PRO A 467 15.92 -21.09 23.68
C PRO A 467 14.49 -20.57 23.52
N SER A 468 14.32 -19.61 22.62
CA SER A 468 13.06 -18.90 22.47
C SER A 468 11.98 -19.86 21.95
N LYS A 469 10.82 -19.86 22.62
CA LYS A 469 9.61 -20.53 22.13
C LYS A 469 9.35 -20.03 20.70
N PRO A 470 9.13 -20.91 19.70
CA PRO A 470 8.86 -20.47 18.34
C PRO A 470 7.66 -19.54 18.31
N ALA A 471 7.79 -18.41 17.61
CA ALA A 471 6.72 -17.42 17.49
C ALA A 471 5.45 -18.06 16.89
N PRO A 472 4.24 -17.66 17.34
CA PRO A 472 3.01 -18.22 16.81
C PRO A 472 2.83 -17.87 15.33
N MET A 473 2.03 -18.67 14.63
CA MET A 473 1.76 -18.49 13.21
C MET A 473 0.99 -17.19 12.94
N VAL A 474 1.20 -16.64 11.74
CA VAL A 474 0.39 -15.53 11.22
C VAL A 474 -0.88 -16.13 10.62
N GLU A 475 -2.03 -15.88 11.26
CA GLU A 475 -3.31 -16.50 10.91
C GLU A 475 -4.07 -15.71 9.81
N PHE A 476 -3.83 -14.41 9.66
CA PHE A 476 -4.42 -13.59 8.58
C PHE A 476 -3.70 -12.27 8.28
N LEU A 477 -4.05 -11.67 7.14
CA LEU A 477 -3.70 -10.31 6.73
C LEU A 477 -4.93 -9.39 6.78
N MET A 478 -4.79 -8.23 7.42
CA MET A 478 -5.74 -7.11 7.38
C MET A 478 -5.24 -6.05 6.39
N MET A 479 -5.91 -5.93 5.26
CA MET A 479 -5.66 -4.90 4.24
C MET A 479 -6.57 -3.69 4.49
N MET A 480 -5.97 -2.57 4.89
CA MET A 480 -6.67 -1.38 5.41
C MET A 480 -7.03 -0.35 4.32
N GLY A 481 -7.25 -0.83 3.08
CA GLY A 481 -7.62 0.00 1.93
C GLY A 481 -6.46 0.35 0.99
N ASP A 482 -6.77 1.16 -0.03
CA ASP A 482 -5.88 1.54 -1.14
C ASP A 482 -5.28 0.32 -1.87
N PHE A 483 -6.14 -0.64 -2.19
CA PHE A 483 -5.76 -1.92 -2.77
C PHE A 483 -5.54 -1.86 -4.28
N ILE A 484 -6.28 -1.02 -5.01
CA ILE A 484 -6.20 -0.95 -6.49
C ILE A 484 -5.60 0.34 -7.08
N TYR A 485 -5.69 1.46 -6.37
CA TYR A 485 -5.48 2.80 -6.90
C TYR A 485 -6.18 3.05 -8.26
N ALA A 486 -7.49 3.25 -8.19
CA ALA A 486 -8.39 3.52 -9.31
C ALA A 486 -7.96 4.68 -10.21
N ASP A 487 -7.21 5.63 -9.65
CA ASP A 487 -7.18 7.00 -10.12
C ASP A 487 -5.77 7.57 -10.39
N VAL A 488 -4.72 6.91 -9.88
CA VAL A 488 -3.29 7.20 -10.14
C VAL A 488 -2.61 6.04 -10.87
N PRO A 489 -1.67 6.30 -11.80
CA PRO A 489 -1.20 7.62 -12.24
C PRO A 489 -2.19 8.35 -13.16
N TYR A 490 -3.28 7.71 -13.57
CA TYR A 490 -4.31 8.31 -14.40
C TYR A 490 -5.67 7.65 -14.16
N TYR A 491 -6.73 8.45 -14.13
CA TYR A 491 -8.10 7.98 -13.92
C TYR A 491 -8.78 7.72 -15.26
N PHE A 492 -9.15 6.46 -15.51
CA PHE A 492 -9.73 6.03 -16.79
C PHE A 492 -11.26 6.15 -16.88
N GLY A 493 -11.89 6.76 -15.88
CA GLY A 493 -13.34 7.01 -15.84
C GLY A 493 -14.15 5.98 -15.06
N ASP A 494 -15.37 6.36 -14.72
CA ASP A 494 -16.31 5.58 -13.91
C ASP A 494 -17.03 4.52 -14.75
N THR A 495 -16.40 3.37 -14.96
CA THR A 495 -17.05 2.20 -15.57
C THR A 495 -16.68 0.95 -14.79
N ILE A 496 -17.64 0.04 -14.61
CA ILE A 496 -17.41 -1.22 -13.89
C ILE A 496 -16.21 -2.03 -14.42
N GLN A 497 -15.96 -2.00 -15.74
CA GLN A 497 -14.81 -2.67 -16.35
C GLN A 497 -13.47 -1.95 -16.09
N ALA A 498 -13.46 -0.64 -15.82
CA ALA A 498 -12.25 0.06 -15.41
C ALA A 498 -11.78 -0.41 -14.02
N TYR A 499 -12.71 -0.50 -13.06
CA TYR A 499 -12.41 -0.99 -11.71
C TYR A 499 -12.05 -2.48 -11.69
N ARG A 500 -12.84 -3.34 -12.33
CA ARG A 500 -12.58 -4.79 -12.45
C ARG A 500 -11.19 -5.09 -13.00
N ARG A 501 -10.77 -4.37 -14.05
CA ARG A 501 -9.43 -4.48 -14.64
C ARG A 501 -8.31 -4.22 -13.64
N LEU A 502 -8.47 -3.28 -12.73
CA LEU A 502 -7.46 -2.97 -11.71
C LEU A 502 -7.39 -4.03 -10.61
N TYR A 503 -8.54 -4.56 -10.17
CA TYR A 503 -8.56 -5.75 -9.31
C TYR A 503 -7.85 -6.95 -9.97
N ARG A 504 -8.20 -7.27 -11.23
CA ARG A 504 -7.53 -8.34 -11.99
C ARG A 504 -6.01 -8.08 -12.11
N ARG A 505 -5.57 -6.83 -12.29
CA ARG A 505 -4.14 -6.47 -12.32
C ARG A 505 -3.42 -6.79 -10.99
N VAL A 506 -4.04 -6.53 -9.84
CA VAL A 506 -3.45 -6.82 -8.52
C VAL A 506 -3.47 -8.31 -8.22
N TYR A 507 -4.59 -9.01 -8.46
CA TYR A 507 -4.68 -10.47 -8.29
C TYR A 507 -3.81 -11.26 -9.29
N ALA A 508 -3.50 -10.71 -10.46
CA ALA A 508 -2.50 -11.28 -11.39
C ALA A 508 -1.03 -11.08 -10.95
N SER A 509 -0.79 -10.43 -9.81
CA SER A 509 0.56 -10.31 -9.24
C SER A 509 1.04 -11.64 -8.68
N LYS A 510 2.15 -12.16 -9.21
CA LYS A 510 2.86 -13.31 -8.61
C LYS A 510 3.26 -13.03 -7.16
N SER A 511 3.66 -11.79 -6.87
CA SER A 511 4.02 -11.35 -5.51
C SER A 511 2.83 -11.51 -4.55
N PHE A 512 1.64 -11.01 -4.92
CA PHE A 512 0.45 -11.14 -4.07
C PHE A 512 -0.06 -12.59 -3.98
N ARG A 513 0.07 -13.37 -5.06
CA ARG A 513 -0.30 -14.80 -5.10
C ARG A 513 0.41 -15.62 -4.02
N ARG A 514 1.68 -15.31 -3.70
CA ARG A 514 2.42 -15.92 -2.59
C ARG A 514 1.74 -15.74 -1.22
N ILE A 515 0.90 -14.73 -1.06
CA ILE A 515 0.13 -14.44 0.16
C ILE A 515 -1.26 -15.08 0.08
N TYR A 516 -2.10 -14.69 -0.89
CA TYR A 516 -3.54 -15.01 -0.84
C TYR A 516 -3.87 -16.49 -1.01
N GLU A 517 -2.97 -17.30 -1.57
CA GLU A 517 -3.14 -18.76 -1.67
C GLU A 517 -2.92 -19.48 -0.31
N ARG A 518 -2.33 -18.80 0.67
CA ARG A 518 -1.88 -19.38 1.95
C ARG A 518 -2.39 -18.66 3.20
N LEU A 519 -2.83 -17.41 3.05
CA LEU A 519 -3.21 -16.54 4.17
C LEU A 519 -4.57 -15.87 3.89
N PRO A 520 -5.58 -16.11 4.75
CA PRO A 520 -6.83 -15.35 4.74
C PRO A 520 -6.57 -13.84 4.71
N THR A 521 -7.23 -13.14 3.78
CA THR A 521 -7.07 -11.68 3.62
C THR A 521 -8.41 -11.00 3.83
N TYR A 522 -8.50 -10.23 4.90
CA TYR A 522 -9.61 -9.35 5.27
C TYR A 522 -9.37 -7.95 4.70
N ASN A 523 -10.41 -7.29 4.21
CA ASN A 523 -10.28 -6.03 3.47
C ASN A 523 -11.30 -4.99 3.94
N ILE A 524 -10.86 -3.74 3.99
CA ILE A 524 -11.69 -2.52 3.97
C ILE A 524 -11.27 -1.74 2.73
N TYR A 525 -12.15 -0.90 2.15
CA TYR A 525 -11.76 0.04 1.10
C TYR A 525 -11.35 1.39 1.67
N ASP A 526 -10.56 2.13 0.90
CA ASP A 526 -10.31 3.55 1.13
C ASP A 526 -10.73 4.38 -0.09
N ASP A 527 -10.34 5.66 -0.18
CA ASP A 527 -10.76 6.52 -1.28
C ASP A 527 -10.16 6.15 -2.63
N HIS A 528 -8.94 5.58 -2.69
CA HIS A 528 -8.35 5.16 -3.95
C HIS A 528 -8.95 3.85 -4.52
N GLU A 529 -9.94 3.24 -3.87
CA GLU A 529 -10.89 2.33 -4.54
C GLU A 529 -11.87 3.08 -5.46
N PHE A 530 -12.04 4.40 -5.25
CA PHE A 530 -12.98 5.29 -5.94
C PHE A 530 -12.22 6.37 -6.74
N ILE A 531 -11.80 7.44 -6.04
CA ILE A 531 -10.97 8.59 -6.43
C ILE A 531 -10.44 9.24 -5.14
N ASN A 532 -9.22 9.80 -5.14
CA ASN A 532 -8.63 10.55 -4.02
C ASN A 532 -9.66 11.49 -3.33
N ASN A 533 -9.74 11.41 -2.00
CA ASN A 533 -10.64 12.11 -1.08
C ASN A 533 -12.16 11.86 -1.29
N PHE A 534 -12.56 10.72 -1.85
CA PHE A 534 -13.98 10.40 -2.09
C PHE A 534 -14.84 10.27 -0.82
N GLY A 535 -16.06 10.80 -0.82
CA GLY A 535 -17.05 10.60 0.25
C GLY A 535 -18.46 10.61 -0.32
N ALA A 536 -19.23 9.52 -0.14
CA ALA A 536 -20.53 9.36 -0.77
C ALA A 536 -21.70 10.04 -0.03
N ASN A 537 -21.52 10.45 1.24
CA ASN A 537 -22.55 11.03 2.11
C ASN A 537 -23.83 10.17 2.22
N GLY A 538 -23.68 8.83 2.20
CA GLY A 538 -24.79 7.88 2.16
C GLY A 538 -25.58 7.86 0.84
N ASN A 539 -25.15 8.58 -0.20
CA ASN A 539 -25.76 8.55 -1.53
C ASN A 539 -25.03 7.58 -2.44
N ASP A 540 -25.53 6.35 -2.53
CA ASP A 540 -24.99 5.28 -3.37
C ASP A 540 -25.01 5.60 -4.88
N SER A 541 -25.82 6.59 -5.30
CA SER A 541 -25.85 7.08 -6.69
C SER A 541 -24.79 8.15 -6.99
N SER A 542 -23.98 8.55 -6.01
CA SER A 542 -22.86 9.47 -6.24
C SER A 542 -21.76 8.77 -7.05
N SER A 543 -21.35 9.36 -8.18
CA SER A 543 -20.24 8.83 -8.98
C SER A 543 -18.91 9.00 -8.22
N PRO A 544 -18.04 7.97 -8.12
CA PRO A 544 -18.12 6.68 -8.81
C PRO A 544 -18.55 5.49 -7.90
N TYR A 545 -19.31 5.75 -6.83
CA TYR A 545 -19.60 4.77 -5.78
C TYR A 545 -20.18 3.46 -6.32
N LEU A 546 -21.18 3.53 -7.20
CA LEU A 546 -21.91 2.35 -7.68
C LEU A 546 -21.00 1.32 -8.37
N ASN A 547 -20.19 1.75 -9.35
CA ASN A 547 -19.31 0.84 -10.09
C ASN A 547 -18.10 0.39 -9.26
N ALA A 548 -17.52 1.31 -8.49
CA ALA A 548 -16.36 1.02 -7.65
C ALA A 548 -16.71 0.03 -6.52
N SER A 549 -17.80 0.28 -5.78
CA SER A 549 -18.25 -0.60 -4.69
C SER A 549 -18.71 -1.96 -5.22
N GLN A 550 -19.34 -2.04 -6.40
CA GLN A 550 -19.65 -3.33 -7.03
C GLN A 550 -18.39 -4.12 -7.42
N ALA A 551 -17.34 -3.47 -7.93
CA ALA A 551 -16.06 -4.13 -8.18
C ALA A 551 -15.39 -4.60 -6.88
N TYR A 552 -15.40 -3.77 -5.84
CA TYR A 552 -14.94 -4.13 -4.51
C TYR A 552 -15.71 -5.33 -3.94
N GLU A 553 -17.04 -5.34 -4.01
CA GLU A 553 -17.90 -6.44 -3.54
C GLU A 553 -17.45 -7.76 -4.16
N ILE A 554 -17.28 -7.80 -5.48
CA ILE A 554 -16.92 -8.99 -6.24
C ILE A 554 -15.54 -9.54 -5.82
N TYR A 555 -14.54 -8.68 -5.66
CA TYR A 555 -13.15 -9.13 -5.42
C TYR A 555 -12.76 -9.28 -3.95
N ASN A 556 -13.22 -8.36 -3.10
CA ASN A 556 -12.79 -8.23 -1.71
C ASN A 556 -13.97 -8.30 -0.72
N GLY A 557 -15.03 -7.53 -0.95
CA GLY A 557 -16.15 -7.37 -0.01
C GLY A 557 -16.91 -8.66 0.30
N GLN A 558 -17.30 -9.45 -0.69
CA GLN A 558 -18.02 -10.72 -0.47
C GLN A 558 -17.16 -11.79 0.25
N ALA A 559 -15.84 -11.64 0.19
CA ALA A 559 -14.88 -12.54 0.83
C ALA A 559 -14.76 -12.27 2.34
N ASN A 560 -15.05 -11.05 2.80
CA ASN A 560 -15.03 -10.67 4.21
C ASN A 560 -16.14 -11.40 5.02
N PRO A 561 -16.12 -11.34 6.36
CA PRO A 561 -17.22 -11.77 7.22
C PRO A 561 -18.57 -11.21 6.76
N ASP A 562 -19.64 -11.97 6.97
CA ASP A 562 -20.99 -11.55 6.58
C ASP A 562 -21.44 -10.41 7.51
N ALA A 563 -21.67 -9.21 6.93
CA ALA A 563 -22.21 -8.09 7.69
C ALA A 563 -23.62 -8.40 8.24
N LYS A 564 -23.93 -7.90 9.44
CA LYS A 564 -25.25 -8.07 10.09
C LYS A 564 -26.42 -7.53 9.24
N THR A 565 -26.16 -6.54 8.38
CA THR A 565 -27.11 -5.96 7.43
C THR A 565 -26.68 -6.28 6.00
N LYS A 566 -27.62 -6.60 5.11
CA LYS A 566 -27.29 -6.84 3.69
C LYS A 566 -26.93 -5.53 2.98
N GLY A 567 -25.93 -5.58 2.10
CA GLY A 567 -25.55 -4.43 1.28
C GLY A 567 -24.73 -3.35 2.00
N VAL A 568 -24.12 -3.67 3.15
CA VAL A 568 -23.13 -2.81 3.82
C VAL A 568 -21.78 -3.53 3.88
N TYR A 569 -20.68 -2.76 3.95
CA TYR A 569 -19.32 -3.28 3.90
C TYR A 569 -18.55 -3.15 5.23
N TYR A 570 -19.15 -2.57 6.26
CA TYR A 570 -18.68 -2.67 7.64
C TYR A 570 -19.11 -4.01 8.26
N TYR A 571 -18.25 -4.63 9.08
CA TYR A 571 -18.50 -5.96 9.66
C TYR A 571 -17.72 -6.18 10.96
N ASP A 572 -18.17 -7.14 11.76
CA ASP A 572 -17.46 -7.64 12.94
C ASP A 572 -17.06 -9.11 12.80
N PHE A 573 -15.97 -9.53 13.44
CA PHE A 573 -15.58 -10.93 13.55
C PHE A 573 -14.77 -11.22 14.82
N ARG A 574 -14.58 -12.50 15.14
CA ARG A 574 -13.82 -12.99 16.29
C ARG A 574 -12.69 -13.93 15.88
N HIS A 575 -11.60 -13.90 16.63
CA HIS A 575 -10.57 -14.93 16.63
C HIS A 575 -10.37 -15.35 18.10
N GLY A 576 -10.99 -16.46 18.51
CA GLY A 576 -11.11 -16.80 19.93
C GLY A 576 -11.75 -15.67 20.74
N ASP A 577 -11.11 -15.31 21.85
CA ASP A 577 -11.49 -14.21 22.74
C ASP A 577 -11.05 -12.81 22.26
N THR A 578 -10.57 -12.68 21.02
CA THR A 578 -10.24 -11.37 20.42
C THR A 578 -11.33 -10.95 19.43
N ALA A 579 -11.74 -9.67 19.50
CA ALA A 579 -12.78 -9.09 18.64
C ALA A 579 -12.21 -8.06 17.66
N PHE A 580 -12.78 -8.01 16.45
CA PHE A 580 -12.42 -7.08 15.38
C PHE A 580 -13.66 -6.38 14.82
N PHE A 581 -13.61 -5.05 14.70
CA PHE A 581 -14.66 -4.21 14.14
C PHE A 581 -14.09 -3.45 12.95
N VAL A 582 -14.54 -3.78 11.75
CA VAL A 582 -14.07 -3.17 10.51
C VAL A 582 -15.12 -2.16 10.04
N MET A 583 -14.73 -0.90 10.01
CA MET A 583 -15.61 0.21 9.64
C MET A 583 -15.75 0.37 8.13
N ASP A 584 -16.68 1.22 7.72
CA ASP A 584 -16.69 1.88 6.41
C ASP A 584 -16.55 3.39 6.68
N THR A 585 -15.49 3.98 6.15
CA THR A 585 -15.10 5.38 6.39
C THR A 585 -15.12 6.20 5.09
N ARG A 586 -15.80 5.73 4.02
CA ARG A 586 -15.91 6.47 2.74
C ARG A 586 -17.33 6.53 2.17
N ARG A 587 -18.23 5.56 2.44
CA ARG A 587 -19.62 5.60 1.95
C ARG A 587 -20.47 6.63 2.69
N TYR A 588 -20.52 6.55 4.01
CA TYR A 588 -21.45 7.37 4.80
C TYR A 588 -20.92 8.77 5.10
N ARG A 589 -19.60 8.97 5.03
CA ARG A 589 -18.98 10.24 5.39
C ARG A 589 -19.50 11.42 4.57
N SER A 590 -19.71 12.54 5.25
CA SER A 590 -19.88 13.84 4.60
C SER A 590 -18.61 14.18 3.82
N PRO A 591 -18.69 14.64 2.56
CA PRO A 591 -17.51 14.86 1.75
C PRO A 591 -16.60 15.93 2.38
N PRO A 592 -15.28 15.87 2.16
CA PRO A 592 -14.39 16.96 2.55
C PRO A 592 -14.83 18.25 1.83
N PRO A 593 -14.80 19.42 2.51
CA PRO A 593 -15.23 20.69 1.92
C PRO A 593 -14.48 20.99 0.63
N THR A 594 -15.17 21.60 -0.35
CA THR A 594 -14.60 21.86 -1.68
C THR A 594 -13.39 22.78 -1.56
N GLN A 595 -12.20 22.19 -1.59
CA GLN A 595 -10.95 22.92 -1.62
C GLN A 595 -10.90 23.75 -2.90
N LYS A 596 -10.48 25.02 -2.79
CA LYS A 596 -10.31 25.87 -3.98
C LYS A 596 -9.31 25.17 -4.92
N PRO A 597 -9.64 24.95 -6.21
CA PRO A 597 -8.73 24.30 -7.13
C PRO A 597 -7.42 25.09 -7.17
N TYR A 598 -6.29 24.37 -7.22
CA TYR A 598 -4.97 24.98 -7.29
C TYR A 598 -4.93 26.09 -8.34
N PRO A 599 -4.36 27.28 -8.03
CA PRO A 599 -4.18 28.34 -9.01
C PRO A 599 -3.08 27.96 -10.03
N PHE A 600 -3.40 27.07 -10.96
CA PHE A 600 -2.72 26.97 -12.24
C PHE A 600 -3.16 28.20 -13.07
N PRO A 601 -2.23 29.14 -13.34
CA PRO A 601 -1.13 28.84 -14.26
C PRO A 601 0.24 29.40 -13.85
N MET A 602 1.32 28.84 -14.43
CA MET A 602 2.72 29.33 -14.44
C MET A 602 3.44 29.55 -13.09
N ASN A 603 2.72 29.74 -11.99
CA ASN A 603 3.26 30.08 -10.67
C ASN A 603 3.65 28.86 -9.83
N LEU A 604 3.81 27.66 -10.42
CA LEU A 604 4.24 26.45 -9.71
C LEU A 604 5.58 26.66 -8.96
N PHE A 605 6.44 27.54 -9.50
CA PHE A 605 7.70 27.91 -8.89
C PHE A 605 7.62 29.18 -8.03
N THR A 606 6.53 29.96 -8.02
CA THR A 606 6.52 31.25 -7.32
C THR A 606 6.52 31.08 -5.79
N PRO A 607 5.65 30.25 -5.18
CA PRO A 607 5.77 29.91 -3.75
C PRO A 607 7.06 29.15 -3.44
N LEU A 608 7.53 28.29 -4.35
CA LEU A 608 8.74 27.48 -4.19
C LEU A 608 10.01 28.36 -4.14
N ILE A 609 10.14 29.29 -5.09
CA ILE A 609 11.25 30.25 -5.18
C ILE A 609 11.17 31.24 -4.02
N GLN A 610 9.97 31.71 -3.67
CA GLN A 610 9.78 32.65 -2.58
C GLN A 610 10.14 32.01 -1.23
N ALA A 611 9.64 30.81 -0.94
CA ALA A 611 10.02 30.05 0.26
C ALA A 611 11.52 29.76 0.31
N VAL A 612 12.15 29.33 -0.81
CA VAL A 612 13.62 29.15 -0.87
C VAL A 612 14.38 30.46 -0.64
N ALA A 613 13.89 31.59 -1.17
CA ALA A 613 14.50 32.91 -0.96
C ALA A 613 14.32 33.43 0.48
N GLU A 614 13.25 33.01 1.15
CA GLU A 614 12.89 33.35 2.53
C GLU A 614 13.38 32.32 3.57
N GLY A 615 14.04 31.23 3.13
CA GLY A 615 14.54 30.16 4.00
C GLY A 615 13.47 29.21 4.57
N ARG A 616 12.22 29.26 4.07
CA ARG A 616 11.11 28.39 4.48
C ARG A 616 11.06 27.09 3.67
N ASN A 617 10.35 26.08 4.16
CA ASN A 617 10.17 24.82 3.44
C ASN A 617 9.30 25.06 2.19
N PRO A 618 9.82 24.90 0.95
CA PRO A 618 9.07 25.22 -0.26
C PRO A 618 7.97 24.22 -0.59
N PHE A 619 7.91 23.10 0.13
CA PHE A 619 6.85 22.10 0.03
C PHE A 619 5.71 22.31 1.04
N ALA A 620 5.85 23.26 1.98
CA ALA A 620 4.86 23.48 3.04
C ALA A 620 3.47 23.88 2.51
N ALA A 621 3.38 24.51 1.33
CA ALA A 621 2.11 24.82 0.67
C ALA A 621 1.36 23.59 0.11
N TYR A 622 2.02 22.42 0.03
CA TYR A 622 1.46 21.16 -0.49
C TYR A 622 1.37 20.06 0.58
N PHE A 623 2.25 20.08 1.58
CA PHE A 623 2.34 19.05 2.63
C PHE A 623 2.20 19.62 4.05
N GLY A 624 1.79 20.89 4.18
CA GLY A 624 1.66 21.60 5.46
C GLY A 624 2.95 22.28 5.94
N GLU A 625 2.81 23.45 6.57
CA GLU A 625 3.84 24.01 7.44
C GLU A 625 3.86 23.19 8.75
N PRO A 626 4.98 22.58 9.18
CA PRO A 626 5.05 21.84 10.45
C PRO A 626 4.78 22.68 11.72
N ASN A 627 4.61 23.99 11.57
CA ASN A 627 4.48 24.98 12.63
C ASN A 627 3.37 26.01 12.40
N SER A 628 2.46 25.82 11.44
CA SER A 628 1.30 26.72 11.31
C SER A 628 0.36 26.52 12.52
N PRO A 629 -0.02 27.58 13.25
CA PRO A 629 -0.94 27.44 14.37
C PRO A 629 -2.34 27.04 13.90
N VAL A 630 -2.98 26.18 14.68
CA VAL A 630 -4.35 25.63 14.48
C VAL A 630 -5.39 26.73 14.24
N SER A 631 -5.15 27.95 14.72
CA SER A 631 -5.99 29.14 14.53
C SER A 631 -6.09 29.69 13.10
N SER A 632 -5.64 28.95 12.09
CA SER A 632 -5.68 29.35 10.67
C SER A 632 -6.18 28.24 9.74
N ASN A 633 -7.18 27.48 10.19
CA ASN A 633 -7.96 26.58 9.34
C ASN A 633 -9.24 27.28 8.82
N PRO A 634 -9.21 28.00 7.68
CA PRO A 634 -10.36 28.76 7.14
C PRO A 634 -11.52 27.89 6.65
N ILE A 635 -11.44 26.57 6.83
CA ILE A 635 -12.49 25.61 6.52
C ILE A 635 -13.38 25.35 7.75
N ALA A 636 -12.84 25.47 8.97
CA ALA A 636 -13.59 25.31 10.21
C ALA A 636 -14.60 26.46 10.46
N GLU A 637 -14.36 27.66 9.92
CA GLU A 637 -15.29 28.80 10.03
C GLU A 637 -16.54 28.70 9.14
N ALA A 638 -16.62 27.70 8.23
CA ALA A 638 -17.63 27.67 7.16
C ALA A 638 -18.64 26.52 7.23
N VAL A 639 -18.45 25.54 8.12
CA VAL A 639 -19.30 24.34 8.23
C VAL A 639 -19.56 24.03 9.70
N ASP A 640 -20.81 23.73 10.04
CA ASP A 640 -21.19 23.27 11.39
C ASP A 640 -20.52 21.91 11.68
N GLU A 641 -19.54 21.89 12.58
CA GLU A 641 -18.79 20.69 12.95
C GLU A 641 -19.69 19.55 13.46
N THR A 642 -20.84 19.87 14.06
CA THR A 642 -21.79 18.87 14.59
C THR A 642 -22.62 18.20 13.49
N SER A 643 -22.68 18.80 12.29
CA SER A 643 -23.43 18.28 11.14
C SER A 643 -22.64 17.28 10.27
N ARG A 644 -21.32 17.19 10.46
CA ARG A 644 -20.46 16.27 9.69
C ARG A 644 -20.35 14.91 10.39
N THR A 645 -20.48 13.86 9.59
CA THR A 645 -20.32 12.45 10.03
C THR A 645 -19.27 11.73 9.17
N MET A 646 -18.60 10.75 9.74
CA MET A 646 -17.71 9.81 9.06
C MET A 646 -18.42 8.46 8.83
N LEU A 647 -19.10 7.93 9.85
CA LEU A 647 -19.70 6.60 9.84
C LEU A 647 -21.19 6.59 9.45
N GLY A 648 -21.90 7.70 9.63
CA GLY A 648 -23.35 7.75 9.58
C GLY A 648 -24.03 7.07 10.78
N GLU A 649 -25.28 7.45 11.02
CA GLU A 649 -26.05 7.02 12.20
C GLU A 649 -26.11 5.49 12.38
N ALA A 650 -26.41 4.75 11.31
CA ALA A 650 -26.61 3.30 11.36
C ALA A 650 -25.33 2.53 11.72
N GLN A 651 -24.17 2.98 11.25
CA GLN A 651 -22.89 2.34 11.54
C GLN A 651 -22.33 2.80 12.90
N LEU A 652 -22.54 4.06 13.30
CA LEU A 652 -22.20 4.52 14.63
C LEU A 652 -23.01 3.76 15.70
N ALA A 653 -24.30 3.51 15.46
CA ALA A 653 -25.12 2.65 16.31
C ALA A 653 -24.66 1.19 16.31
N ALA A 654 -24.23 0.65 15.16
CA ALA A 654 -23.65 -0.69 15.08
C ALA A 654 -22.34 -0.80 15.89
N LEU A 655 -21.46 0.20 15.81
CA LEU A 655 -20.23 0.28 16.60
C LEU A 655 -20.52 0.35 18.11
N HIS A 656 -21.52 1.13 18.52
CA HIS A 656 -21.96 1.16 19.92
C HIS A 656 -22.48 -0.21 20.39
N SER A 657 -23.27 -0.91 19.58
CA SER A 657 -23.71 -2.28 19.89
C SER A 657 -22.51 -3.23 20.02
N TRP A 658 -21.59 -3.20 19.06
CA TRP A 658 -20.40 -4.04 19.06
C TRP A 658 -19.54 -3.84 20.30
N ILE A 659 -19.21 -2.59 20.65
CA ILE A 659 -18.39 -2.27 21.82
C ILE A 659 -19.07 -2.71 23.12
N ALA A 660 -20.40 -2.55 23.23
CA ALA A 660 -21.17 -3.05 24.37
C ALA A 660 -21.16 -4.59 24.45
N ASP A 661 -21.37 -5.30 23.33
CA ASP A 661 -21.39 -6.77 23.25
C ASP A 661 -20.04 -7.39 23.70
N VAL A 662 -18.92 -6.69 23.48
CA VAL A 662 -17.57 -7.24 23.71
C VAL A 662 -16.93 -6.87 25.04
N ASN A 663 -17.55 -5.99 25.83
CA ASN A 663 -16.97 -5.49 27.09
C ASN A 663 -16.49 -6.63 28.00
N GLN A 664 -17.33 -7.66 28.18
CA GLN A 664 -17.06 -8.87 28.99
C GLN A 664 -16.97 -10.16 28.15
N THR A 665 -16.85 -10.07 26.82
CA THR A 665 -16.78 -11.25 25.93
C THR A 665 -15.57 -11.26 25.01
N ALA A 666 -14.66 -10.28 25.15
CA ALA A 666 -13.37 -10.28 24.48
C ALA A 666 -12.28 -9.69 25.38
N THR A 667 -11.10 -10.30 25.37
CA THR A 667 -9.91 -9.79 26.06
C THR A 667 -9.36 -8.58 25.33
N TRP A 668 -9.08 -8.71 24.02
CA TRP A 668 -8.60 -7.64 23.13
C TRP A 668 -9.67 -7.23 22.10
N LYS A 669 -9.73 -5.93 21.80
CA LYS A 669 -10.66 -5.34 20.83
C LYS A 669 -9.88 -4.53 19.80
N PHE A 670 -10.05 -4.85 18.51
CA PHE A 670 -9.44 -4.11 17.41
C PHE A 670 -10.51 -3.35 16.62
N VAL A 671 -10.32 -2.04 16.44
CA VAL A 671 -11.14 -1.19 15.58
C VAL A 671 -10.32 -0.85 14.34
N VAL A 672 -10.79 -1.24 13.15
CA VAL A 672 -10.09 -0.96 11.89
C VAL A 672 -10.79 0.16 11.15
N SER A 673 -10.04 1.22 10.91
CA SER A 673 -10.40 2.40 10.12
C SER A 673 -9.54 2.42 8.86
N SER A 674 -10.02 2.96 7.75
CA SER A 674 -9.14 3.15 6.58
C SER A 674 -8.20 4.35 6.81
N VAL A 675 -8.75 5.47 7.29
CA VAL A 675 -8.03 6.69 7.67
C VAL A 675 -7.71 6.75 9.18
N PRO A 676 -6.61 7.40 9.60
CA PRO A 676 -6.25 7.52 11.02
C PRO A 676 -7.20 8.35 11.89
N LEU A 677 -7.34 7.96 13.16
CA LEU A 677 -8.13 8.65 14.19
C LEU A 677 -7.38 9.82 14.83
N THR A 678 -6.05 9.75 14.93
CA THR A 678 -5.21 10.85 15.44
C THR A 678 -5.37 12.14 14.62
N ALA A 679 -5.51 13.29 15.30
CA ALA A 679 -5.55 14.59 14.66
C ALA A 679 -4.15 15.18 14.41
N MET A 680 -3.08 14.46 14.79
CA MET A 680 -1.70 14.90 14.59
C MET A 680 -1.26 14.96 13.11
N TRP A 681 -1.99 14.31 12.20
CA TRP A 681 -1.74 14.37 10.77
C TRP A 681 -2.08 15.75 10.19
N ALA A 682 -1.03 16.53 9.95
CA ALA A 682 -1.02 17.70 9.10
C ALA A 682 -1.06 17.31 7.61
N GLY A 683 -1.03 18.34 6.75
CA GLY A 683 -1.01 18.20 5.30
C GLY A 683 -2.07 19.08 4.66
N TYR A 684 -2.19 18.95 3.34
CA TYR A 684 -3.24 19.62 2.57
C TYR A 684 -4.64 19.02 2.84
N ASP A 685 -4.69 17.75 3.22
CA ASP A 685 -5.90 16.93 3.43
C ASP A 685 -6.09 16.47 4.89
N GLY A 686 -5.01 16.42 5.69
CA GLY A 686 -5.00 15.82 7.04
C GLY A 686 -6.12 16.29 7.97
N HIS A 687 -6.46 17.58 7.94
CA HIS A 687 -7.51 18.18 8.77
C HIS A 687 -8.90 18.28 8.12
N VAL A 688 -9.13 17.65 6.95
CA VAL A 688 -10.43 17.69 6.25
C VAL A 688 -10.93 16.33 5.79
N ASP A 689 -10.01 15.42 5.44
CA ASP A 689 -10.30 14.11 4.91
C ASP A 689 -10.29 13.01 6.01
N LEU A 690 -9.30 13.07 6.90
CA LEU A 690 -9.16 12.15 8.03
C LEU A 690 -10.16 12.48 9.16
N TRP A 691 -10.18 11.69 10.23
CA TRP A 691 -11.02 11.93 11.41
C TRP A 691 -10.83 13.30 12.06
N ALA A 692 -9.68 13.95 11.85
CA ALA A 692 -9.44 15.34 12.25
C ALA A 692 -10.41 16.36 11.60
N GLY A 693 -11.06 16.00 10.48
CA GLY A 693 -12.13 16.78 9.86
C GLY A 693 -13.53 16.55 10.42
N TYR A 694 -13.70 15.61 11.37
CA TYR A 694 -14.98 15.14 11.91
C TYR A 694 -14.93 15.05 13.44
N MET A 695 -14.33 16.06 14.07
CA MET A 695 -13.95 16.03 15.49
C MET A 695 -15.10 15.69 16.45
N HIS A 696 -16.33 16.12 16.17
CA HIS A 696 -17.49 15.81 17.02
C HIS A 696 -17.83 14.30 17.05
N GLU A 697 -17.86 13.64 15.88
CA GLU A 697 -18.08 12.19 15.82
C GLU A 697 -16.85 11.42 16.31
N ARG A 698 -15.64 11.92 16.02
CA ARG A 698 -14.38 11.39 16.57
C ARG A 698 -14.39 11.38 18.10
N ASP A 699 -14.80 12.48 18.73
CA ASP A 699 -14.93 12.60 20.19
C ASP A 699 -15.92 11.58 20.75
N THR A 700 -17.03 11.36 20.04
CA THR A 700 -18.06 10.37 20.40
C THR A 700 -17.50 8.95 20.31
N VAL A 701 -16.77 8.63 19.24
CA VAL A 701 -16.12 7.33 19.04
C VAL A 701 -15.01 7.10 20.08
N LEU A 702 -14.09 8.04 20.28
CA LEU A 702 -13.01 7.90 21.28
C LEU A 702 -13.57 7.74 22.70
N SER A 703 -14.61 8.49 23.07
CA SER A 703 -15.31 8.31 24.35
C SER A 703 -15.90 6.89 24.48
N LEU A 704 -16.56 6.38 23.43
CA LEU A 704 -17.07 5.00 23.39
C LEU A 704 -15.94 3.96 23.51
N LEU A 705 -14.83 4.12 22.77
CA LEU A 705 -13.70 3.19 22.81
C LEU A 705 -13.02 3.18 24.20
N SER A 706 -12.85 4.34 24.82
CA SER A 706 -12.28 4.46 26.18
C SER A 706 -13.18 3.92 27.31
N SER A 707 -14.40 3.49 26.99
CA SER A 707 -15.34 2.91 27.97
C SER A 707 -15.09 1.43 28.28
N VAL A 708 -14.32 0.73 27.44
CA VAL A 708 -13.99 -0.69 27.61
C VAL A 708 -12.47 -0.92 27.59
N PRO A 709 -11.94 -1.91 28.32
CA PRO A 709 -10.51 -2.18 28.36
C PRO A 709 -9.99 -2.80 27.04
N ASN A 710 -8.68 -2.60 26.79
CA ASN A 710 -7.89 -3.27 25.75
C ASN A 710 -8.33 -2.98 24.30
N VAL A 711 -8.58 -1.71 23.98
CA VAL A 711 -8.91 -1.27 22.61
C VAL A 711 -7.67 -0.79 21.85
N VAL A 712 -7.48 -1.35 20.66
CA VAL A 712 -6.46 -0.95 19.68
C VAL A 712 -7.13 -0.55 18.38
N VAL A 713 -6.70 0.55 17.79
CA VAL A 713 -7.14 1.11 16.51
C VAL A 713 -6.05 0.81 15.47
N LEU A 714 -6.44 0.36 14.28
CA LEU A 714 -5.55 0.13 13.14
C LEU A 714 -6.00 1.00 11.96
N SER A 715 -5.05 1.65 11.29
CA SER A 715 -5.34 2.59 10.19
C SER A 715 -4.27 2.68 9.10
N GLY A 716 -4.63 3.22 7.92
CA GLY A 716 -3.83 3.28 6.70
C GLY A 716 -3.57 4.71 6.18
N ASP A 717 -3.92 4.98 4.92
CA ASP A 717 -3.88 6.27 4.18
C ASP A 717 -2.49 6.95 4.03
N ARG A 718 -1.82 7.32 5.13
CA ARG A 718 -0.78 8.39 5.15
C ARG A 718 0.58 8.11 4.50
N HIS A 719 0.80 6.91 4.00
CA HIS A 719 2.09 6.39 3.53
C HIS A 719 3.26 6.52 4.53
N GLU A 720 2.93 6.58 5.82
CA GLU A 720 3.84 6.79 6.94
C GLU A 720 3.42 5.87 8.10
N PHE A 721 4.27 5.69 9.11
CA PHE A 721 3.91 4.96 10.33
C PHE A 721 3.80 5.87 11.54
N ALA A 722 2.74 5.70 12.33
CA ALA A 722 2.59 6.32 13.64
C ALA A 722 1.99 5.34 14.67
N ALA A 723 2.51 5.40 15.90
CA ALA A 723 1.90 4.80 17.09
C ALA A 723 1.48 5.93 18.03
N VAL A 724 0.20 5.98 18.38
CA VAL A 724 -0.42 7.07 19.17
C VAL A 724 -1.21 6.48 20.33
N GLU A 725 -1.15 7.15 21.48
CA GLU A 725 -1.92 6.84 22.68
C GLU A 725 -2.93 7.96 22.94
N PHE A 726 -4.19 7.58 23.25
CA PHE A 726 -5.26 8.52 23.61
C PHE A 726 -5.57 8.37 25.11
N PRO A 727 -4.92 9.13 26.01
CA PRO A 727 -5.12 9.05 27.47
C PRO A 727 -6.45 9.68 27.92
N ARG A 728 -7.55 9.31 27.28
CA ARG A 728 -8.91 9.84 27.49
C ARG A 728 -9.78 8.78 28.16
N GLY A 729 -10.70 9.23 29.01
CA GLY A 729 -11.71 8.36 29.63
C GLY A 729 -11.14 7.39 30.67
N LYS A 730 -11.73 6.20 30.76
CA LYS A 730 -11.40 5.20 31.79
C LYS A 730 -10.24 4.28 31.35
N HIS A 731 -10.22 3.90 30.08
CA HIS A 731 -9.27 2.95 29.51
C HIS A 731 -8.49 3.57 28.36
N LEU A 732 -7.18 3.27 28.31
CA LEU A 732 -6.25 3.83 27.32
C LEU A 732 -6.44 3.18 25.94
N VAL A 733 -6.85 3.97 24.96
CA VAL A 733 -6.94 3.56 23.55
C VAL A 733 -5.61 3.80 22.85
N ARG A 734 -5.20 2.87 21.98
CA ARG A 734 -3.97 2.97 21.16
C ARG A 734 -4.30 2.96 19.68
N GLU A 735 -3.58 3.70 18.85
CA GLU A 735 -3.64 3.61 17.39
C GLU A 735 -2.29 3.23 16.80
N TYR A 736 -2.30 2.32 15.82
CA TYR A 736 -1.17 2.01 14.95
C TYR A 736 -1.55 2.28 13.48
N SER A 737 -1.18 3.46 12.99
CA SER A 737 -1.29 3.82 11.57
C SER A 737 -0.12 3.23 10.81
N THR A 738 -0.37 2.35 9.83
CA THR A 738 0.68 1.63 9.09
C THR A 738 0.44 1.63 7.58
N SER A 739 1.23 2.44 6.87
CA SER A 739 1.26 2.47 5.41
C SER A 739 2.63 2.91 4.86
N PRO A 740 2.99 2.61 3.60
CA PRO A 740 2.28 1.75 2.67
C PRO A 740 2.98 0.39 2.48
N LEU A 741 2.28 -0.63 2.01
CA LEU A 741 2.89 -1.89 1.62
C LEU A 741 3.75 -1.75 0.35
N ASN A 742 3.26 -1.00 -0.65
CA ASN A 742 3.98 -0.83 -1.91
C ASN A 742 3.62 0.48 -2.62
N GLN A 743 4.02 1.61 -2.04
CA GLN A 743 3.78 2.96 -2.56
C GLN A 743 4.95 3.87 -2.17
N PHE A 744 4.92 5.14 -2.57
CA PHE A 744 5.92 6.12 -2.14
C PHE A 744 5.86 6.46 -0.64
N TYR A 745 6.95 7.02 -0.14
CA TYR A 745 6.95 7.94 1.00
C TYR A 745 7.57 9.28 0.57
N VAL A 746 7.32 10.37 1.30
CA VAL A 746 7.90 11.68 0.96
C VAL A 746 9.15 11.95 1.81
N PRO A 747 10.38 11.97 1.25
CA PRO A 747 11.59 11.99 2.08
C PRO A 747 11.92 13.31 2.79
N TRP A 748 11.22 14.41 2.45
CA TRP A 748 11.52 15.78 2.89
C TRP A 748 10.30 16.56 3.40
N ALA A 749 9.15 15.89 3.48
CA ALA A 749 7.94 16.41 4.10
C ALA A 749 7.43 15.35 5.07
N HIS A 750 7.19 15.77 6.30
CA HIS A 750 6.70 14.94 7.39
C HIS A 750 5.28 15.40 7.65
N THR A 751 4.30 14.50 7.48
CA THR A 751 2.90 14.89 7.59
C THR A 751 2.35 14.78 9.01
N LEU A 752 3.06 14.18 9.97
CA LEU A 752 2.65 14.16 11.38
C LEU A 752 3.36 15.23 12.23
N SER A 753 2.60 15.92 13.09
CA SER A 753 3.12 16.89 14.06
C SER A 753 2.39 16.79 15.41
N PRO A 754 3.09 16.51 16.53
CA PRO A 754 2.48 16.52 17.87
C PRO A 754 1.81 17.84 18.27
N LYS A 755 2.22 18.96 17.65
CA LYS A 755 1.64 20.29 17.92
C LYS A 755 0.19 20.45 17.47
N ASN A 756 -0.32 19.49 16.71
CA ASN A 756 -1.71 19.44 16.26
C ASN A 756 -2.62 18.70 17.26
N ALA A 757 -2.04 17.99 18.25
CA ALA A 757 -2.80 17.43 19.35
C ALA A 757 -3.51 18.56 20.12
N ARG A 758 -4.76 18.33 20.50
CA ARG A 758 -5.52 19.23 21.37
C ARG A 758 -5.16 18.92 22.83
N ASN A 759 -5.20 19.93 23.70
CA ASN A 759 -5.25 19.70 25.14
C ASN A 759 -6.70 19.43 25.55
N ILE A 760 -6.91 18.49 26.48
CA ILE A 760 -8.20 18.20 27.09
C ILE A 760 -8.09 18.29 28.62
N THR A 761 -9.15 18.78 29.26
CA THR A 761 -9.26 18.74 30.72
C THR A 761 -9.88 17.41 31.14
N LEU A 762 -9.09 16.59 31.84
CA LEU A 762 -9.54 15.33 32.42
C LEU A 762 -9.88 15.56 33.89
N VAL A 763 -11.10 15.20 34.30
CA VAL A 763 -11.46 15.15 35.72
C VAL A 763 -11.16 13.75 36.24
N ARG A 764 -10.12 13.61 37.06
CA ARG A 764 -9.79 12.37 37.79
C ARG A 764 -10.44 12.39 39.17
N GLN A 765 -11.10 11.31 39.52
CA GLN A 765 -11.57 11.06 40.89
C GLN A 765 -10.46 10.37 41.68
N ASN A 766 -9.80 11.12 42.56
CA ASN A 766 -8.83 10.60 43.51
C ASN A 766 -9.55 10.16 44.78
N ILE A 767 -9.41 8.89 45.16
CA ILE A 767 -9.92 8.39 46.44
C ILE A 767 -8.84 8.63 47.50
N ILE A 768 -9.09 9.60 48.38
CA ILE A 768 -8.23 9.91 49.52
C ILE A 768 -8.83 9.25 50.75
N THR A 769 -8.21 8.15 51.22
CA THR A 769 -8.55 7.56 52.51
C THR A 769 -7.94 8.40 53.63
N THR A 770 -8.77 8.93 54.52
CA THR A 770 -8.31 9.68 55.70
C THR A 770 -7.69 8.76 56.75
N GLU A 771 -6.98 9.32 57.73
CA GLU A 771 -6.40 8.54 58.85
C GLU A 771 -7.46 7.80 59.70
N THR A 772 -8.73 8.17 59.58
CA THR A 772 -9.88 7.49 60.23
C THR A 772 -10.50 6.38 59.38
N GLY A 773 -10.01 6.15 58.16
CA GLY A 773 -10.52 5.12 57.25
C GLY A 773 -11.76 5.53 56.44
N GLU A 774 -12.09 6.82 56.40
CA GLU A 774 -13.17 7.33 55.52
C GLU A 774 -12.60 7.66 54.13
N GLU A 775 -13.26 7.17 53.08
CA GLU A 775 -12.88 7.45 51.69
C GLU A 775 -13.52 8.77 51.23
N HIS A 776 -12.69 9.77 50.92
CA HIS A 776 -13.12 11.03 50.32
C HIS A 776 -12.78 11.03 48.83
N ILE A 777 -13.76 11.31 47.97
CA ILE A 777 -13.53 11.48 46.53
C ILE A 777 -13.17 12.95 46.27
N GLU A 778 -11.93 13.22 45.86
CA GLU A 778 -11.51 14.53 45.34
C GLU A 778 -11.51 14.50 43.80
N GLU A 779 -12.28 15.41 43.18
CA GLU A 779 -12.28 15.59 41.73
C GLU A 779 -11.21 16.60 41.32
N VAL A 780 -10.10 16.10 40.79
CA VAL A 780 -8.98 16.92 40.31
C VAL A 780 -9.08 17.06 38.79
N ALA A 781 -9.25 18.29 38.32
CA ALA A 781 -9.18 18.63 36.90
C ALA A 781 -7.72 18.86 36.47
N GLU A 782 -7.19 17.99 35.61
CA GLU A 782 -5.85 18.06 35.04
C GLU A 782 -5.93 18.37 33.54
N GLU A 783 -5.10 19.27 33.04
CA GLU A 783 -4.98 19.51 31.59
C GLU A 783 -3.91 18.58 31.00
N VAL A 784 -4.32 17.68 30.11
CA VAL A 784 -3.46 16.64 29.53
C VAL A 784 -3.56 16.71 27.99
N GLU A 785 -2.49 16.37 27.29
CA GLU A 785 -2.50 16.20 25.83
C GLU A 785 -3.50 15.08 25.45
N GLU A 786 -4.44 15.35 24.54
CA GLU A 786 -5.42 14.35 24.08
C GLU A 786 -4.77 13.16 23.37
N GLU A 787 -3.60 13.40 22.77
CA GLU A 787 -2.90 12.46 21.91
C GLU A 787 -1.40 12.48 22.22
N VAL A 788 -0.86 11.33 22.61
CA VAL A 788 0.55 11.16 22.94
C VAL A 788 1.21 10.35 21.82
N LEU A 789 2.18 10.96 21.13
CA LEU A 789 2.94 10.28 20.08
C LEU A 789 3.98 9.32 20.70
N VAL A 790 3.74 8.01 20.60
CA VAL A 790 4.66 6.97 21.06
C VAL A 790 5.79 6.75 20.06
N LYS A 791 5.48 6.67 18.77
CA LYS A 791 6.46 6.44 17.70
C LYS A 791 6.00 7.03 16.38
N TYR A 792 6.95 7.55 15.61
CA TYR A 792 6.75 7.99 14.23
C TYR A 792 7.89 7.46 13.35
N HIS A 793 7.54 6.95 12.17
CA HIS A 793 8.51 6.48 11.17
C HIS A 793 8.03 6.84 9.75
N PRO A 794 8.47 7.98 9.18
CA PRO A 794 7.99 8.47 7.88
C PRO A 794 8.57 7.72 6.67
N SER A 795 9.72 7.05 6.82
CA SER A 795 10.51 6.56 5.68
C SER A 795 10.19 5.14 5.24
N GLY A 796 10.28 4.88 3.92
CA GLY A 796 10.21 3.54 3.34
C GLY A 796 8.94 3.28 2.50
N ASN A 797 9.14 2.61 1.36
CA ASN A 797 8.10 2.30 0.38
C ASN A 797 7.30 1.02 0.69
N HIS A 798 7.78 0.24 1.66
CA HIS A 798 7.21 -1.02 2.08
C HIS A 798 7.19 -1.06 3.61
N LYS A 799 5.99 -1.03 4.20
CA LYS A 799 5.75 -1.08 5.63
C LYS A 799 4.61 -2.04 5.95
N TRP A 800 4.75 -2.80 7.03
CA TRP A 800 3.65 -3.55 7.64
C TRP A 800 3.91 -3.69 9.12
N THR A 801 2.84 -3.91 9.87
CA THR A 801 2.93 -4.17 11.31
C THR A 801 2.50 -5.61 11.54
N THR A 802 3.34 -6.39 12.22
CA THR A 802 2.97 -7.71 12.72
C THR A 802 2.50 -7.54 14.16
N ILE A 803 1.36 -8.10 14.50
CA ILE A 803 0.74 -7.99 15.82
C ILE A 803 0.58 -9.39 16.38
N GLU A 804 1.26 -9.68 17.49
CA GLU A 804 1.11 -10.89 18.29
C GLU A 804 0.15 -10.59 19.45
N VAL A 805 -0.91 -11.37 19.55
CA VAL A 805 -1.89 -11.33 20.63
C VAL A 805 -1.66 -12.55 21.50
N ASP A 806 -1.38 -12.35 22.78
CA ASP A 806 -1.34 -13.42 23.77
C ASP A 806 -2.30 -13.09 24.93
N SER A 807 -3.30 -13.93 25.09
CA SER A 807 -4.34 -13.85 26.13
C SER A 807 -4.44 -15.17 26.91
N THR A 808 -3.38 -15.99 26.86
CA THR A 808 -3.31 -17.26 27.60
C THR A 808 -3.12 -17.07 29.11
N ASP A 809 -2.59 -15.92 29.54
CA ASP A 809 -2.71 -15.41 30.91
C ASP A 809 -3.82 -14.35 30.98
N SER A 810 -4.94 -14.69 31.62
CA SER A 810 -6.09 -13.79 31.81
C SER A 810 -5.81 -12.63 32.77
N ASN A 811 -4.76 -12.72 33.59
CA ASN A 811 -4.40 -11.67 34.57
C ASN A 811 -3.39 -10.66 34.00
N ALA A 812 -2.72 -11.00 32.91
CA ALA A 812 -1.75 -10.15 32.24
C ALA A 812 -1.73 -10.43 30.72
N PRO A 813 -2.86 -10.20 30.02
CA PRO A 813 -2.90 -10.38 28.57
C PRO A 813 -1.91 -9.40 27.91
N THR A 814 -1.19 -9.82 26.88
CA THR A 814 -0.16 -9.01 26.24
C THR A 814 -0.35 -8.91 24.73
N LEU A 815 0.17 -7.81 24.19
CA LEU A 815 0.22 -7.50 22.77
C LEU A 815 1.67 -7.18 22.42
N LYS A 816 2.24 -7.82 21.40
CA LYS A 816 3.53 -7.41 20.83
C LYS A 816 3.30 -6.87 19.43
N VAL A 817 3.72 -5.62 19.21
CA VAL A 817 3.54 -4.89 17.95
C VAL A 817 4.91 -4.68 17.34
N GLU A 818 5.10 -5.09 16.09
CA GLU A 818 6.39 -5.08 15.39
C GLU A 818 6.26 -4.38 14.04
N LEU A 819 6.90 -3.22 13.89
CA LEU A 819 6.98 -2.47 12.63
C LEU A 819 8.12 -2.99 11.77
N TYR A 820 7.78 -3.47 10.58
CA TYR A 820 8.72 -3.80 9.53
C TYR A 820 8.75 -2.73 8.45
N VAL A 821 9.94 -2.30 8.03
CA VAL A 821 10.17 -1.37 6.92
C VAL A 821 11.19 -1.96 5.95
N ASN A 822 10.84 -2.04 4.67
CA ASN A 822 11.67 -2.62 3.61
C ASN A 822 12.24 -4.02 3.93
N GLY A 823 11.51 -4.84 4.70
CA GLY A 823 11.96 -6.18 5.13
C GLY A 823 12.83 -6.23 6.38
N LYS A 824 12.93 -5.14 7.16
CA LYS A 824 13.67 -5.08 8.42
C LYS A 824 12.75 -4.66 9.57
N LEU A 825 12.94 -5.25 10.75
CA LEU A 825 12.35 -4.76 11.99
C LEU A 825 13.00 -3.42 12.35
N GLU A 826 12.20 -2.34 12.40
CA GLU A 826 12.68 -0.99 12.74
C GLU A 826 12.23 -0.52 14.13
N TRP A 827 11.17 -1.13 14.68
CA TRP A 827 10.62 -0.81 15.99
C TRP A 827 9.68 -1.92 16.48
N ASP A 828 9.68 -2.17 17.78
CA ASP A 828 8.68 -2.99 18.44
C ASP A 828 8.21 -2.38 19.77
N GLN A 829 7.03 -2.82 20.22
CA GLN A 829 6.43 -2.45 21.51
C GLN A 829 5.72 -3.67 22.10
N LYS A 830 5.96 -3.95 23.38
CA LYS A 830 5.12 -4.84 24.18
C LYS A 830 4.16 -4.00 25.02
N VAL A 831 2.87 -4.27 24.90
CA VAL A 831 1.80 -3.67 25.71
C VAL A 831 1.26 -4.76 26.65
N VAL A 832 1.04 -4.42 27.91
CA VAL A 832 0.29 -5.23 28.87
C VAL A 832 -1.12 -4.67 28.95
N GLY A 833 -2.11 -5.52 28.71
CA GLY A 833 -3.53 -5.19 28.81
C GLY A 833 -4.06 -5.37 30.23
N GLU A 834 -5.24 -4.82 30.46
CA GLU A 834 -5.99 -5.00 31.70
C GLU A 834 -6.64 -6.39 31.75
N PRO A 835 -6.77 -7.02 32.94
CA PRO A 835 -7.56 -8.24 33.10
C PRO A 835 -9.02 -8.03 32.69
N VAL A 836 -9.62 -9.03 32.03
CA VAL A 836 -11.04 -9.03 31.68
C VAL A 836 -11.68 -10.33 32.17
N GLU A 837 -12.67 -10.23 33.06
CA GLU A 837 -13.49 -11.38 33.43
C GLU A 837 -14.42 -11.74 32.26
N LEU A 838 -14.06 -12.79 31.51
CA LEU A 838 -14.84 -13.26 30.37
C LEU A 838 -16.12 -13.97 30.83
N SER A 839 -17.27 -13.35 30.60
CA SER A 839 -18.59 -13.93 30.82
C SER A 839 -19.14 -14.50 29.53
N HIS A 840 -19.08 -15.82 29.35
CA HIS A 840 -19.72 -16.47 28.20
C HIS A 840 -21.22 -16.62 28.43
N PRO A 841 -22.09 -16.25 27.46
CA PRO A 841 -23.54 -16.38 27.57
C PRO A 841 -23.95 -17.85 27.60
N THR A 842 -24.00 -18.41 28.81
CA THR A 842 -24.38 -19.80 29.05
C THR A 842 -25.90 -19.93 28.88
N ALA A 843 -26.30 -20.26 27.65
CA ALA A 843 -27.68 -20.27 27.14
C ALA A 843 -28.35 -18.88 27.05
N LEU A 844 -29.53 -18.87 26.41
CA LEU A 844 -30.37 -17.69 26.14
C LEU A 844 -30.74 -16.90 27.42
N ALA A 845 -29.86 -15.99 27.81
CA ALA A 845 -30.13 -14.97 28.82
C ALA A 845 -31.09 -13.93 28.21
N ILE A 846 -32.40 -14.21 28.30
CA ILE A 846 -33.45 -13.21 28.07
C ILE A 846 -33.15 -12.02 28.99
N PRO A 847 -32.88 -10.80 28.47
CA PRO A 847 -32.53 -9.65 29.29
C PRO A 847 -33.56 -9.41 30.39
N ALA A 848 -33.15 -8.97 31.58
CA ALA A 848 -34.07 -8.77 32.71
C ALA A 848 -35.27 -7.86 32.37
N GLN A 849 -35.04 -6.88 31.48
CA GLN A 849 -36.07 -6.01 30.89
C GLN A 849 -37.12 -6.80 30.09
N VAL A 850 -36.69 -7.78 29.29
CA VAL A 850 -37.57 -8.67 28.52
C VAL A 850 -38.23 -9.72 29.42
N GLN A 851 -37.58 -10.17 30.50
CA GLN A 851 -38.26 -11.02 31.51
C GLN A 851 -39.44 -10.30 32.14
N GLY A 852 -39.31 -9.00 32.46
CA GLY A 852 -40.43 -8.16 32.93
C GLY A 852 -41.60 -8.11 31.93
N VAL A 853 -41.30 -7.94 30.64
CA VAL A 853 -42.30 -7.92 29.55
C VAL A 853 -42.95 -9.30 29.36
N VAL A 854 -42.18 -10.39 29.35
CA VAL A 854 -42.69 -11.77 29.23
C VAL A 854 -43.55 -12.16 30.44
N GLN A 855 -43.18 -11.71 31.65
CA GLN A 855 -43.97 -11.96 32.86
C GLN A 855 -45.26 -11.11 32.87
N SER A 856 -45.21 -9.87 32.38
CA SER A 856 -46.40 -9.03 32.15
C SER A 856 -47.36 -9.68 31.13
N LEU A 857 -46.84 -10.17 30.01
CA LEU A 857 -47.62 -10.92 29.01
C LEU A 857 -48.23 -12.21 29.57
N LYS A 858 -47.47 -13.01 30.35
CA LYS A 858 -48.00 -14.20 31.05
C LYS A 858 -49.12 -13.86 32.02
N ASN A 859 -49.01 -12.75 32.75
CA ASN A 859 -50.02 -12.31 33.70
C ASN A 859 -51.28 -11.79 32.99
N SER A 860 -51.10 -11.04 31.89
CA SER A 860 -52.20 -10.54 31.04
C SER A 860 -52.99 -11.70 30.40
N LEU A 861 -52.29 -12.68 29.81
CA LEU A 861 -52.90 -13.88 29.25
C LEU A 861 -53.63 -14.73 30.31
N LYS A 862 -53.09 -14.84 31.53
CA LYS A 862 -53.80 -15.50 32.66
C LYS A 862 -55.08 -14.77 33.09
N GLY A 863 -55.18 -13.46 32.89
CA GLY A 863 -56.41 -12.70 33.08
C GLY A 863 -57.46 -13.04 32.03
N TRP A 864 -57.05 -13.08 30.76
CA TRP A 864 -57.94 -13.34 29.62
C TRP A 864 -58.65 -14.71 29.70
N PHE A 865 -57.90 -15.77 30.04
CA PHE A 865 -58.43 -17.13 30.26
C PHE A 865 -59.25 -17.32 31.57
N ARG A 866 -59.47 -16.28 32.36
CA ARG A 866 -60.39 -16.27 33.50
C ARG A 866 -61.67 -15.46 33.26
N SER A 867 -61.81 -14.88 32.07
CA SER A 867 -62.94 -14.01 31.69
C SER A 867 -63.75 -14.53 30.49
N HIS A 868 -63.51 -15.77 30.08
CA HIS A 868 -64.26 -16.52 29.07
C HIS A 868 -64.64 -17.88 29.65
#